data_AF-A0A8H5X774-F1
#
_entry.id   AF-A0A8H5X774-F1
#
_cell.length_a   1.000
_cell.length_b   1.000
_cell.length_c   1.000
_cell.angle_alpha   90.00
_cell.angle_beta   90.00
_cell.angle_gamma   90.00
#
_symmetry.space_group_name_H-M   'P 1'
#
loop_
_entity.id
_entity.type
_entity.pdbx_description
1 polymer ?
#
loop_
_entity_poly.entity_id
_entity_poly.type
_entity_poly.pdbx_seq_one_letter_code
_entity_poly.pdbx_strand_id
1 'polypeptide(L)'
;MSTIASPRDPPRRTPTNSNRPSFETSRSALASPVLTQGPTQPPGPPQQQQRKTSNRAALREYYNLRASAPRIEIPDSEVPATEIDAPDFNADEYVAKVVEKSSLEELLRLYTRVVGEVRALDAEKKALVYDNYSKLITATETIRKMRANMDPLNPMASTLDPAIAQIYSQASSIRDALRETVPSPDSEEGKKRDAAARQQRTRELAVQALAMPEKLRALVSEGKIAQARKEWVMPRKLLESWKEKGLGGRDVEECIEEGDEALRPIDNKSSASSPRISRDERLSRDERLSRDERRSRDSLSAFSFKLQQLLAHVKLRKRENSCSARFPSSPLASPKRFCSCNSSNNSSLKMVDNGAWGAWQVESSTFTKTVIAAMQKLYPEEIADKSWDNVGLLVGNSENDAKKTKKVLVTNDLTYQVAVDAIEQDVSVIVSYHPFIFGGLKSITNKDPQQATLLRLAKACIAVYCPHTAVDAAPEGLNTWLADIVSGPHQSQRSVAIPCSFAPSSHSGAGYGAIGRFDNAVSLSEIILRLAEKLGGLKHVMVASPVGADVKTTKISSFGVCAGSGYDVLKKAEVDLLVTGETSHHSALRAIQQGQTLVQVFHSNSERGYLQGVLRPKLEAAIKESVPEVEVVVSKYDKDPFTILDVDDLK
;
A
#
# COMPACT_ATOMS: atom_id res chain seq x y z
N MET A 1 20.82 -74.03 16.51
CA MET A 1 21.60 -74.02 17.76
C MET A 1 20.96 -73.02 18.71
N SER A 2 20.55 -73.52 19.86
CA SER A 2 19.81 -72.82 20.91
C SER A 2 20.70 -71.87 21.71
N THR A 3 20.13 -70.79 22.27
CA THR A 3 20.29 -70.45 23.71
C THR A 3 19.30 -69.36 24.15
N ILE A 4 18.71 -69.64 25.31
CA ILE A 4 17.75 -68.86 26.11
C ILE A 4 18.54 -68.13 27.21
N ALA A 5 18.18 -66.89 27.55
CA ALA A 5 18.18 -66.39 28.95
C ALA A 5 17.57 -64.96 29.06
N SER A 6 16.56 -64.82 29.92
CA SER A 6 16.12 -63.58 30.61
C SER A 6 16.35 -63.79 32.13
N PRO A 7 16.02 -62.86 33.08
CA PRO A 7 15.77 -61.41 33.05
C PRO A 7 16.55 -60.63 34.16
N ARG A 8 16.48 -59.28 34.21
CA ARG A 8 16.75 -58.47 35.42
C ARG A 8 16.12 -57.05 35.34
N ASP A 9 15.23 -56.74 36.28
CA ASP A 9 14.76 -55.40 36.71
C ASP A 9 15.48 -55.02 38.03
N PRO A 10 15.71 -53.71 38.39
CA PRO A 10 14.72 -52.87 39.11
C PRO A 10 14.97 -51.31 39.01
N PRO A 11 14.41 -50.41 39.87
CA PRO A 11 13.09 -50.32 40.49
C PRO A 11 12.34 -48.97 40.29
N ARG A 12 11.03 -49.03 40.53
CA ARG A 12 10.09 -47.93 40.83
C ARG A 12 10.38 -47.26 42.19
N ARG A 13 10.22 -45.93 42.28
CA ARG A 13 9.94 -45.21 43.54
C ARG A 13 8.82 -44.18 43.35
N THR A 14 7.76 -44.33 44.14
CA THR A 14 6.67 -43.37 44.37
C THR A 14 7.00 -42.42 45.54
N PRO A 15 6.36 -41.24 45.66
CA PRO A 15 6.67 -40.23 46.66
C PRO A 15 5.91 -40.42 47.98
N THR A 16 6.45 -39.84 49.04
CA THR A 16 5.93 -39.81 50.42
C THR A 16 5.17 -38.51 50.73
N ASN A 17 4.01 -38.67 51.38
CA ASN A 17 3.20 -37.74 52.21
C ASN A 17 4.02 -36.90 53.22
N SER A 18 3.58 -35.82 53.88
CA SER A 18 2.32 -35.06 54.03
C SER A 18 2.60 -33.82 54.92
N ASN A 19 1.75 -32.77 54.88
CA ASN A 19 1.10 -32.24 56.10
C ASN A 19 -0.05 -31.27 55.79
N ARG A 20 -1.23 -31.61 56.34
CA ARG A 20 -2.49 -30.86 56.47
C ARG A 20 -2.43 -30.00 57.77
N PRO A 21 -3.39 -29.09 58.11
CA PRO A 21 -4.84 -29.35 58.35
C PRO A 21 -5.81 -28.25 57.82
N SER A 22 -6.86 -28.51 57.04
CA SER A 22 -8.29 -28.77 57.37
C SER A 22 -8.97 -28.07 58.55
N PHE A 23 -10.15 -27.46 58.29
CA PHE A 23 -11.46 -27.66 58.94
C PHE A 23 -12.56 -27.27 57.90
N GLU A 24 -13.40 -28.21 57.42
CA GLU A 24 -14.80 -28.54 57.83
C GLU A 24 -15.86 -27.49 57.36
N THR A 25 -17.06 -27.75 56.83
CA THR A 25 -17.97 -28.92 56.64
C THR A 25 -19.16 -28.44 55.75
N SER A 26 -19.56 -29.19 54.70
CA SER A 26 -20.80 -29.97 54.53
C SER A 26 -22.15 -29.29 54.13
N ARG A 27 -22.71 -29.86 53.03
CA ARG A 27 -24.11 -30.24 52.69
C ARG A 27 -25.15 -29.19 52.22
N SER A 28 -25.51 -29.37 50.94
CA SER A 28 -26.85 -29.57 50.33
C SER A 28 -28.10 -28.93 50.94
N ALA A 29 -28.90 -28.22 50.11
CA ALA A 29 -30.23 -28.64 49.63
C ALA A 29 -31.09 -27.46 49.14
N LEU A 30 -31.95 -27.76 48.16
CA LEU A 30 -33.02 -26.97 47.57
C LEU A 30 -34.12 -26.58 48.58
N ALA A 31 -34.72 -25.38 48.44
CA ALA A 31 -36.17 -25.11 48.42
C ALA A 31 -36.50 -23.60 48.53
N SER A 32 -37.44 -23.14 47.70
CA SER A 32 -38.24 -21.89 47.77
C SER A 32 -38.97 -21.72 49.15
N PRO A 33 -39.70 -20.61 49.50
CA PRO A 33 -40.44 -19.68 48.63
C PRO A 33 -40.70 -18.20 49.09
N VAL A 34 -41.17 -17.38 48.12
CA VAL A 34 -42.33 -16.45 48.09
C VAL A 34 -42.68 -15.48 49.26
N LEU A 35 -42.72 -14.18 48.87
CA LEU A 35 -43.61 -13.02 49.18
C LEU A 35 -44.07 -12.67 50.61
N THR A 36 -43.96 -11.37 50.93
CA THR A 36 -45.00 -10.58 51.64
C THR A 36 -45.04 -9.14 51.14
N GLN A 37 -46.27 -8.61 51.02
CA GLN A 37 -46.67 -7.30 50.48
C GLN A 37 -46.91 -6.25 51.59
N GLY A 38 -46.87 -4.96 51.23
CA GLY A 38 -47.59 -3.87 51.93
C GLY A 38 -46.98 -2.46 51.70
N PRO A 39 -47.72 -1.34 51.84
CA PRO A 39 -48.47 -0.77 50.70
C PRO A 39 -48.33 0.78 50.45
N THR A 40 -48.85 1.21 49.29
CA THR A 40 -49.45 2.53 48.90
C THR A 40 -48.62 3.82 48.66
N GLN A 41 -48.62 4.33 47.41
CA GLN A 41 -49.12 5.67 46.97
C GLN A 41 -49.06 5.86 45.41
N PRO A 42 -49.96 6.67 44.78
CA PRO A 42 -50.03 6.90 43.32
C PRO A 42 -49.26 8.18 42.86
N PRO A 43 -49.17 8.48 41.54
CA PRO A 43 -47.91 8.90 40.91
C PRO A 43 -47.68 10.41 40.81
N GLY A 44 -46.43 10.83 40.99
CA GLY A 44 -45.89 12.11 40.50
C GLY A 44 -44.83 11.85 39.40
N PRO A 45 -44.71 12.70 38.37
CA PRO A 45 -43.78 12.46 37.27
C PRO A 45 -42.38 12.95 37.65
N PRO A 46 -41.37 12.06 37.66
CA PRO A 46 -40.13 12.37 36.95
C PRO A 46 -39.48 11.08 36.39
N GLN A 47 -38.58 11.02 35.41
CA GLN A 47 -37.85 11.97 34.59
C GLN A 47 -37.16 11.09 33.51
N GLN A 48 -37.09 11.56 32.26
CA GLN A 48 -36.35 10.95 31.15
C GLN A 48 -34.81 10.91 31.33
N GLN A 49 -34.29 11.11 32.54
CA GLN A 49 -32.84 11.15 32.78
C GLN A 49 -32.18 9.78 33.02
N GLN A 50 -32.95 8.72 33.35
CA GLN A 50 -32.36 7.40 33.61
C GLN A 50 -31.86 6.66 32.35
N ARG A 51 -32.37 6.96 31.14
CA ARG A 51 -31.96 6.27 29.91
C ARG A 51 -30.62 6.75 29.32
N LYS A 52 -30.22 8.01 29.54
CA LYS A 52 -28.97 8.55 28.96
C LYS A 52 -27.73 8.07 29.72
N THR A 53 -27.82 7.84 31.02
CA THR A 53 -26.72 7.33 31.83
C THR A 53 -26.52 5.83 31.62
N SER A 54 -27.59 5.04 31.47
CA SER A 54 -27.47 3.60 31.17
C SER A 54 -26.93 3.35 29.77
N ASN A 55 -27.32 4.15 28.76
CA ASN A 55 -26.75 4.02 27.41
C ASN A 55 -25.27 4.38 27.36
N ARG A 56 -24.83 5.37 28.15
CA ARG A 56 -23.40 5.75 28.21
C ARG A 56 -22.56 4.74 28.99
N ALA A 57 -23.15 4.08 29.99
CA ALA A 57 -22.54 2.95 30.70
C ALA A 57 -22.45 1.71 29.79
N ALA A 58 -23.56 1.36 29.12
CA ALA A 58 -23.63 0.26 28.16
C ALA A 58 -22.69 0.47 26.97
N LEU A 59 -22.51 1.69 26.47
CA LEU A 59 -21.53 2.00 25.42
C LEU A 59 -20.08 1.81 25.90
N ARG A 60 -19.76 2.22 27.14
CA ARG A 60 -18.41 2.04 27.70
C ARG A 60 -18.07 0.57 27.93
N GLU A 61 -19.06 -0.21 28.34
CA GLU A 61 -18.98 -1.65 28.52
C GLU A 61 -18.90 -2.38 27.16
N TYR A 62 -19.69 -1.93 26.17
CA TYR A 62 -19.66 -2.44 24.79
C TYR A 62 -18.29 -2.22 24.12
N TYR A 63 -17.66 -1.06 24.32
CA TYR A 63 -16.31 -0.78 23.81
C TYR A 63 -15.19 -1.24 24.75
N ASN A 64 -15.51 -1.90 25.88
CA ASN A 64 -14.56 -2.37 26.88
C ASN A 64 -13.53 -1.31 27.32
N LEU A 65 -13.97 -0.05 27.42
CA LEU A 65 -13.12 1.07 27.80
C LEU A 65 -12.87 1.03 29.31
N ARG A 66 -11.85 0.28 29.76
CA ARG A 66 -11.35 0.39 31.13
C ARG A 66 -10.70 1.76 31.35
N ALA A 67 -10.88 2.32 32.55
CA ALA A 67 -10.21 3.53 32.97
C ALA A 67 -8.68 3.35 32.89
N SER A 68 -8.04 4.23 32.10
CA SER A 68 -6.59 4.48 31.98
C SER A 68 -5.66 3.27 32.14
N ALA A 69 -5.14 2.76 31.01
CA ALA A 69 -3.98 1.88 31.03
C ALA A 69 -2.75 2.58 31.66
N PRO A 70 -1.89 1.87 32.40
CA PRO A 70 -0.67 2.44 32.96
C PRO A 70 0.31 2.76 31.83
N ARG A 71 0.95 3.92 31.95
CA ARG A 71 2.01 4.39 31.05
C ARG A 71 3.21 3.45 31.21
N ILE A 72 3.55 2.70 30.17
CA ILE A 72 4.76 1.88 30.14
C ILE A 72 5.93 2.84 29.90
N GLU A 73 6.77 3.03 30.90
CA GLU A 73 8.08 3.68 30.76
C GLU A 73 9.01 2.68 30.05
N ILE A 74 9.53 3.09 28.89
CA ILE A 74 10.55 2.34 28.16
C ILE A 74 11.88 2.66 28.84
N PRO A 75 12.69 1.69 29.28
CA PRO A 75 14.02 1.97 29.80
C PRO A 75 14.89 2.53 28.68
N ASP A 76 15.48 3.71 28.89
CA ASP A 76 16.50 4.25 27.99
C ASP A 76 17.67 3.25 27.95
N SER A 77 17.97 2.75 26.76
CA SER A 77 19.18 1.97 26.52
C SER A 77 20.35 2.95 26.59
N GLU A 78 21.00 3.04 27.75
CA GLU A 78 22.19 3.88 27.95
C GLU A 78 23.39 3.28 27.18
N VAL A 79 23.42 3.50 25.87
CA VAL A 79 24.66 3.43 25.09
C VAL A 79 25.27 4.84 25.12
N PRO A 80 26.50 5.03 25.60
CA PRO A 80 27.14 6.34 25.62
C PRO A 80 27.23 6.91 24.21
N ALA A 81 26.68 8.10 23.98
CA ALA A 81 26.77 8.79 22.71
C ALA A 81 28.24 8.99 22.32
N THR A 82 28.63 8.46 21.16
CA THR A 82 29.97 8.60 20.61
C THR A 82 30.09 9.90 19.79
N GLU A 83 31.30 10.34 19.45
CA GLU A 83 31.52 11.52 18.59
C GLU A 83 30.83 11.38 17.20
N ILE A 84 30.50 10.15 16.79
CA ILE A 84 29.76 9.83 15.56
C ILE A 84 28.26 10.17 15.69
N ASP A 85 27.72 10.19 16.91
CA ASP A 85 26.31 10.47 17.19
C ASP A 85 26.02 11.97 17.36
N ALA A 86 27.03 12.83 17.14
CA ALA A 86 26.90 14.28 17.25
C ALA A 86 26.07 14.86 16.07
N PRO A 87 25.15 15.80 16.33
CA PRO A 87 24.25 16.35 15.30
C PRO A 87 24.97 17.15 14.19
N ASP A 88 26.22 17.54 14.42
CA ASP A 88 27.12 18.24 13.51
C ASP A 88 28.23 17.33 12.96
N PHE A 89 28.11 16.01 13.10
CA PHE A 89 29.10 15.05 12.64
C PHE A 89 29.34 15.14 11.12
N ASN A 90 30.61 15.37 10.74
CA ASN A 90 31.07 15.33 9.35
C ASN A 90 31.93 14.07 9.13
N ALA A 91 31.40 13.14 8.33
CA ALA A 91 32.05 11.86 8.07
C ALA A 91 33.40 12.00 7.35
N ASP A 92 33.51 12.90 6.37
CA ASP A 92 34.71 13.06 5.55
C ASP A 92 35.86 13.65 6.38
N GLU A 93 35.57 14.65 7.22
CA GLU A 93 36.55 15.26 8.11
C GLU A 93 36.99 14.30 9.23
N TYR A 94 36.05 13.52 9.78
CA TYR A 94 36.35 12.51 10.78
C TYR A 94 37.26 11.40 10.22
N VAL A 95 36.94 10.86 9.04
CA VAL A 95 37.77 9.84 8.39
C VAL A 95 39.17 10.39 8.07
N ALA A 96 39.27 11.60 7.54
CA ALA A 96 40.56 12.23 7.25
C ALA A 96 41.42 12.37 8.52
N LYS A 97 40.84 12.86 9.62
CA LYS A 97 41.51 13.04 10.91
C LYS A 97 41.95 11.73 11.55
N VAL A 98 41.15 10.67 11.41
CA VAL A 98 41.43 9.35 11.98
C VAL A 98 42.52 8.62 11.18
N VAL A 99 42.50 8.75 9.84
CA VAL A 99 43.54 8.19 8.96
C VAL A 99 44.89 8.87 9.16
N GLU A 100 44.89 10.18 9.43
CA GLU A 100 46.12 10.94 9.68
C GLU A 100 46.77 10.60 11.04
N LYS A 101 45.95 10.32 12.07
CA LYS A 101 46.42 10.17 13.46
C LYS A 101 46.59 8.74 13.95
N SER A 102 46.01 7.76 13.26
CA SER A 102 45.95 6.37 13.73
C SER A 102 46.82 5.45 12.89
N SER A 103 47.38 4.42 13.53
CA SER A 103 48.07 3.34 12.83
C SER A 103 47.09 2.45 12.06
N LEU A 104 47.60 1.68 11.08
CA LEU A 104 46.80 0.74 10.29
C LEU A 104 46.06 -0.30 11.15
N GLU A 105 46.69 -0.76 12.24
CA GLU A 105 46.07 -1.71 13.16
C GLU A 105 44.88 -1.10 13.91
N GLU A 106 45.01 0.15 14.35
CA GLU A 106 43.93 0.89 15.01
C GLU A 106 42.77 1.19 14.06
N LEU A 107 43.08 1.50 12.79
CA LEU A 107 42.07 1.70 11.75
C LEU A 107 41.27 0.43 11.47
N LEU A 108 41.92 -0.73 11.41
CA LEU A 108 41.24 -2.02 11.21
C LEU A 108 40.34 -2.37 12.40
N ARG A 109 40.81 -2.13 13.63
CA ARG A 109 39.99 -2.34 14.83
C ARG A 109 38.79 -1.40 14.89
N LEU A 110 38.97 -0.13 14.50
CA LEU A 110 37.87 0.84 14.39
C LEU A 110 36.87 0.41 13.32
N TYR A 111 37.33 -0.02 12.14
CA TYR A 111 36.46 -0.53 11.08
C TYR A 111 35.62 -1.72 11.54
N THR A 112 36.23 -2.73 12.17
CA THR A 112 35.50 -3.90 12.68
C THR A 112 34.47 -3.52 13.74
N ARG A 113 34.81 -2.56 14.62
CA ARG A 113 33.88 -2.03 15.63
C ARG A 113 32.68 -1.32 15.00
N VAL A 114 32.91 -0.37 14.10
CA VAL A 114 31.84 0.39 13.42
C VAL A 114 30.94 -0.53 12.61
N VAL A 115 31.51 -1.52 11.90
CA VAL A 115 30.71 -2.52 11.18
C VAL A 115 29.87 -3.37 12.14
N GLY A 116 30.41 -3.70 13.32
CA GLY A 116 29.67 -4.38 14.38
C GLY A 116 28.50 -3.56 14.91
N GLU A 117 28.74 -2.29 15.22
CA GLU A 117 27.73 -1.34 15.71
C GLU A 117 26.62 -1.10 14.68
N VAL A 118 26.96 -0.92 13.40
CA VAL A 118 25.97 -0.78 12.31
C VAL A 118 25.09 -2.02 12.19
N ARG A 119 25.67 -3.22 12.30
CA ARG A 119 24.90 -4.48 12.25
C ARG A 119 24.01 -4.65 13.47
N ALA A 120 24.49 -4.24 14.66
CA ALA A 120 23.70 -4.28 15.89
C ALA A 120 22.51 -3.32 15.81
N LEU A 121 22.72 -2.07 15.36
CA LEU A 121 21.66 -1.08 15.18
C LEU A 121 20.63 -1.51 14.13
N ASP A 122 21.06 -2.13 13.03
CA ASP A 122 20.13 -2.69 12.03
C ASP A 122 19.30 -3.86 12.61
N ALA A 123 19.92 -4.71 13.44
CA ALA A 123 19.22 -5.77 14.14
C ALA A 123 18.22 -5.22 15.17
N GLU A 124 18.58 -4.21 15.94
CA GLU A 124 17.69 -3.52 16.89
C GLU A 124 16.53 -2.81 16.19
N LYS A 125 16.80 -2.11 15.07
CA LYS A 125 15.75 -1.50 14.24
C LYS A 125 14.77 -2.55 13.73
N LYS A 126 15.28 -3.68 13.22
CA LYS A 126 14.45 -4.81 12.78
C LYS A 126 13.63 -5.34 13.94
N ALA A 127 14.24 -5.57 15.10
CA ALA A 127 13.55 -6.05 16.31
C ALA A 127 12.44 -5.07 16.76
N LEU A 128 12.69 -3.76 16.77
CA LEU A 128 11.70 -2.74 17.11
C LEU A 128 10.52 -2.74 16.15
N VAL A 129 10.78 -2.88 14.84
CA VAL A 129 9.75 -2.99 13.82
C VAL A 129 8.92 -4.25 14.05
N TYR A 130 9.57 -5.42 14.23
CA TYR A 130 8.87 -6.68 14.52
C TYR A 130 8.05 -6.62 15.81
N ASP A 131 8.56 -5.99 16.86
CA ASP A 131 7.86 -5.84 18.14
C ASP A 131 6.64 -4.90 18.00
N ASN A 132 6.76 -3.81 17.22
CA ASN A 132 5.63 -2.92 16.94
C ASN A 132 4.54 -3.63 16.13
N TYR A 133 4.92 -4.36 15.07
CA TYR A 133 3.99 -5.17 14.29
C TYR A 133 3.37 -6.30 15.12
N SER A 134 4.15 -6.98 15.96
CA SER A 134 3.65 -8.02 16.86
C SER A 134 2.65 -7.46 17.86
N LYS A 135 2.91 -6.29 18.46
CA LYS A 135 1.97 -5.60 19.34
C LYS A 135 0.70 -5.18 18.62
N LEU A 136 0.80 -4.71 17.37
CA LEU A 136 -0.35 -4.30 16.56
C LEU A 136 -1.22 -5.51 16.14
N ILE A 137 -0.59 -6.62 15.78
CA ILE A 137 -1.24 -7.90 15.50
C ILE A 137 -1.90 -8.46 16.77
N THR A 138 -1.20 -8.42 17.91
CA THR A 138 -1.76 -8.86 19.21
C THR A 138 -2.94 -8.00 19.62
N ALA A 139 -2.87 -6.68 19.44
CA ALA A 139 -3.96 -5.77 19.73
C ALA A 139 -5.18 -6.02 18.81
N THR A 140 -4.96 -6.21 17.51
CA THR A 140 -6.03 -6.51 16.56
C THR A 140 -6.64 -7.90 16.77
N GLU A 141 -5.85 -8.90 17.15
CA GLU A 141 -6.34 -10.24 17.52
C GLU A 141 -7.10 -10.20 18.84
N THR A 142 -6.66 -9.40 19.81
CA THR A 142 -7.38 -9.18 21.08
C THR A 142 -8.72 -8.49 20.82
N ILE A 143 -8.77 -7.47 19.96
CA ILE A 143 -10.02 -6.83 19.53
C ILE A 143 -10.94 -7.83 18.82
N ARG A 144 -10.39 -8.71 17.98
CA ARG A 144 -11.13 -9.77 17.29
C ARG A 144 -11.70 -10.81 18.26
N LYS A 145 -10.91 -11.26 19.24
CA LYS A 145 -11.35 -12.18 20.31
C LYS A 145 -12.37 -11.53 21.25
N MET A 146 -12.20 -10.25 21.59
CA MET A 146 -13.19 -9.49 22.36
C MET A 146 -14.51 -9.38 21.61
N ARG A 147 -14.47 -9.19 20.29
CA ARG A 147 -15.66 -9.15 19.43
C ARG A 147 -16.35 -10.52 19.33
N ALA A 148 -15.58 -11.59 19.11
CA ALA A 148 -16.12 -12.95 19.01
C ALA A 148 -16.70 -13.48 20.35
N ASN A 149 -16.13 -13.09 21.49
CA ASN A 149 -16.63 -13.49 22.82
C ASN A 149 -17.78 -12.60 23.34
N MET A 150 -18.11 -11.49 22.67
CA MET A 150 -19.22 -10.60 23.04
C MET A 150 -20.54 -10.94 22.33
N ASP A 151 -20.51 -11.64 21.21
CA ASP A 151 -21.70 -11.86 20.39
C ASP A 151 -22.77 -12.81 21.00
N PRO A 152 -22.53 -13.65 22.04
CA PRO A 152 -23.62 -14.40 22.64
C PRO A 152 -24.00 -14.02 24.08
N LEU A 153 -23.38 -13.02 24.73
CA LEU A 153 -23.46 -12.90 26.19
C LEU A 153 -23.68 -11.48 26.72
N ASN A 154 -24.65 -10.72 26.21
CA ASN A 154 -25.34 -9.75 27.08
C ASN A 154 -26.68 -9.24 26.52
N PRO A 155 -27.84 -9.56 27.14
CA PRO A 155 -29.16 -9.15 26.66
C PRO A 155 -29.44 -7.64 26.79
N MET A 156 -28.57 -6.87 27.44
CA MET A 156 -28.68 -5.40 27.45
C MET A 156 -28.08 -4.73 26.20
N ALA A 157 -27.13 -5.37 25.50
CA ALA A 157 -26.50 -4.77 24.32
C ALA A 157 -27.45 -4.75 23.10
N SER A 158 -28.36 -5.72 22.99
CA SER A 158 -29.35 -5.78 21.91
C SER A 158 -30.41 -4.68 21.98
N THR A 159 -30.54 -3.99 23.12
CA THR A 159 -31.45 -2.84 23.26
C THR A 159 -30.98 -1.59 22.52
N LEU A 160 -29.71 -1.57 22.08
CA LEU A 160 -29.12 -0.47 21.30
C LEU A 160 -29.16 -0.72 19.78
N ASP A 161 -29.39 -1.96 19.34
CA ASP A 161 -29.42 -2.30 17.91
C ASP A 161 -30.45 -1.48 17.11
N PRO A 162 -31.69 -1.26 17.59
CA PRO A 162 -32.66 -0.44 16.86
C PRO A 162 -32.24 1.03 16.80
N ALA A 163 -31.63 1.55 17.86
CA ALA A 163 -31.16 2.93 17.93
C ALA A 163 -29.94 3.16 17.03
N ILE A 164 -29.00 2.21 16.98
CA ILE A 164 -27.83 2.25 16.10
C ILE A 164 -28.25 2.10 14.64
N ALA A 165 -29.17 1.17 14.34
CA ALA A 165 -29.73 1.03 13.00
C ALA A 165 -30.46 2.30 12.55
N GLN A 166 -31.20 2.96 13.44
CA GLN A 166 -31.88 4.22 13.15
C GLN A 166 -30.91 5.39 12.96
N ILE A 167 -29.85 5.47 13.76
CA ILE A 167 -28.77 6.46 13.58
C ILE A 167 -28.03 6.21 12.27
N TYR A 168 -27.77 4.95 11.91
CA TYR A 168 -27.12 4.59 10.65
C TYR A 168 -28.00 4.93 9.44
N SER A 169 -29.31 4.66 9.54
CA SER A 169 -30.31 5.07 8.55
C SER A 169 -30.35 6.60 8.37
N GLN A 170 -30.39 7.36 9.47
CA GLN A 170 -30.39 8.82 9.41
C GLN A 170 -29.06 9.38 8.90
N ALA A 171 -27.92 8.82 9.34
CA ALA A 171 -26.61 9.22 8.87
C ALA A 171 -26.40 8.88 7.39
N SER A 172 -26.93 7.74 6.91
CA SER A 172 -26.94 7.43 5.47
C SER A 172 -27.80 8.42 4.71
N SER A 173 -29.01 8.71 5.19
CA SER A 173 -29.89 9.69 4.55
C SER A 173 -29.26 11.09 4.49
N ILE A 174 -28.58 11.53 5.55
CA ILE A 174 -27.83 12.79 5.58
C ILE A 174 -26.64 12.73 4.61
N ARG A 175 -25.90 11.62 4.57
CA ARG A 175 -24.78 11.42 3.64
C ARG A 175 -25.25 11.47 2.19
N ASP A 176 -26.37 10.83 1.89
CA ASP A 176 -26.92 10.74 0.55
C ASP A 176 -27.49 12.11 0.13
N ALA A 177 -28.15 12.84 1.04
CA ALA A 177 -28.57 14.23 0.83
C ALA A 177 -27.37 15.21 0.69
N LEU A 178 -26.28 15.00 1.43
CA LEU A 178 -25.03 15.77 1.24
C LEU A 178 -24.37 15.45 -0.10
N ARG A 179 -24.47 14.20 -0.57
CA ARG A 179 -23.93 13.76 -1.85
C ARG A 179 -24.72 14.32 -3.04
N GLU A 180 -26.02 14.55 -2.87
CA GLU A 180 -26.86 15.23 -3.87
C GLU A 180 -26.63 16.75 -3.91
N THR A 181 -26.29 17.38 -2.78
CA THR A 181 -26.04 18.83 -2.69
C THR A 181 -24.60 19.24 -3.00
N VAL A 182 -23.65 18.31 -3.00
CA VAL A 182 -22.25 18.54 -3.36
C VAL A 182 -22.01 18.02 -4.79
N PRO A 183 -21.72 18.89 -5.77
CA PRO A 183 -21.38 18.46 -7.11
C PRO A 183 -20.19 17.50 -7.08
N SER A 184 -20.24 16.45 -7.89
CA SER A 184 -19.15 15.48 -8.03
C SER A 184 -17.80 16.21 -8.24
N PRO A 185 -16.70 15.76 -7.64
CA PRO A 185 -15.36 16.35 -7.85
C PRO A 185 -14.97 16.47 -9.33
N ASP A 186 -15.54 15.59 -10.16
CA ASP A 186 -15.30 15.52 -11.60
C ASP A 186 -16.23 16.43 -12.43
N SER A 187 -17.26 17.04 -11.81
CA SER A 187 -18.14 18.01 -12.48
C SER A 187 -17.45 19.37 -12.66
N GLU A 188 -17.90 20.14 -13.65
CA GLU A 188 -17.33 21.47 -13.92
C GLU A 188 -17.57 22.47 -12.76
N GLU A 189 -18.65 22.34 -11.98
CA GLU A 189 -18.81 23.10 -10.73
C GLU A 189 -17.86 22.63 -9.62
N GLY A 190 -17.62 21.32 -9.50
CA GLY A 190 -16.67 20.72 -8.55
C GLY A 190 -15.25 21.22 -8.79
N LYS A 191 -14.79 21.18 -10.04
CA LYS A 191 -13.47 21.71 -10.45
C LYS A 191 -13.33 23.21 -10.19
N LYS A 192 -14.38 24.01 -10.43
CA LYS A 192 -14.39 25.46 -10.13
C LYS A 192 -14.32 25.73 -8.63
N ARG A 193 -15.04 24.97 -7.81
CA ARG A 193 -15.01 25.08 -6.34
C ARG A 193 -13.64 24.69 -5.78
N ASP A 194 -13.04 23.64 -6.30
CA ASP A 194 -11.70 23.20 -5.91
C ASP A 194 -10.62 24.21 -6.33
N ALA A 195 -10.73 24.78 -7.53
CA ALA A 195 -9.85 25.85 -7.98
C ALA A 195 -9.98 27.10 -7.08
N ALA A 196 -11.21 27.48 -6.70
CA ALA A 196 -11.47 28.58 -5.77
C ALA A 196 -10.90 28.30 -4.37
N ALA A 197 -11.08 27.09 -3.85
CA ALA A 197 -10.54 26.66 -2.56
C ALA A 197 -9.01 26.60 -2.55
N ARG A 198 -8.38 26.21 -3.66
CA ARG A 198 -6.91 26.27 -3.84
C ARG A 198 -6.43 27.72 -3.90
N GLN A 199 -7.14 28.59 -4.61
CA GLN A 199 -6.80 30.01 -4.67
C GLN A 199 -6.92 30.69 -3.30
N GLN A 200 -7.95 30.35 -2.53
CA GLN A 200 -8.14 30.87 -1.18
C GLN A 200 -7.02 30.40 -0.23
N ARG A 201 -6.69 29.11 -0.22
CA ARG A 201 -5.57 28.57 0.59
C ARG A 201 -4.23 29.20 0.21
N THR A 202 -4.00 29.41 -1.08
CA THR A 202 -2.77 30.10 -1.55
C THR A 202 -2.72 31.55 -1.05
N ARG A 203 -3.86 32.25 -1.03
CA ARG A 203 -3.96 33.63 -0.52
C ARG A 203 -3.75 33.70 1.00
N GLU A 204 -4.30 32.76 1.76
CA GLU A 204 -4.13 32.68 3.22
C GLU A 204 -2.67 32.42 3.59
N LEU A 205 -2.01 31.50 2.89
CA LEU A 205 -0.57 31.24 3.06
C LEU A 205 0.28 32.47 2.73
N ALA A 206 -0.10 33.25 1.71
CA ALA A 206 0.58 34.49 1.37
C ALA A 206 0.46 35.56 2.45
N VAL A 207 -0.72 35.70 3.03
CA VAL A 207 -0.95 36.63 4.15
C VAL A 207 -0.12 36.22 5.35
N GLN A 208 -0.07 34.93 5.69
CA GLN A 208 0.72 34.43 6.81
C GLN A 208 2.22 34.59 6.62
N ALA A 209 2.73 34.34 5.40
CA ALA A 209 4.15 34.50 5.09
C ALA A 209 4.59 35.98 5.17
N LEU A 210 3.77 36.90 4.64
CA LEU A 210 4.08 38.33 4.65
C LEU A 210 3.93 38.99 6.03
N ALA A 211 3.07 38.44 6.90
CA ALA A 211 2.90 38.91 8.28
C ALA A 211 3.96 38.38 9.26
N MET A 212 4.84 37.49 8.81
CA MET A 212 5.80 36.81 9.68
C MET A 212 6.87 37.73 10.30
N PRO A 213 7.42 38.76 9.62
CA PRO A 213 8.42 39.65 10.22
C PRO A 213 7.96 40.34 11.52
N GLU A 214 6.71 40.78 11.60
CA GLU A 214 6.15 41.36 12.82
C GLU A 214 6.07 40.34 13.97
N LYS A 215 5.66 39.11 13.64
CA LYS A 215 5.63 37.99 14.60
C LYS A 215 7.03 37.62 15.11
N LEU A 216 8.04 37.69 14.25
CA LEU A 216 9.44 37.47 14.64
C LEU A 216 9.93 38.57 15.59
N ARG A 217 9.62 39.84 15.33
CA ARG A 217 9.97 40.94 16.24
C ARG A 217 9.34 40.77 17.63
N ALA A 218 8.09 40.30 17.70
CA ALA A 218 7.44 39.99 18.97
C ALA A 218 8.10 38.83 19.73
N LEU A 219 8.46 37.74 19.02
CA LEU A 219 9.16 36.61 19.65
C LEU A 219 10.59 36.99 20.13
N VAL A 220 11.26 37.89 19.40
CA VAL A 220 12.59 38.39 19.77
C VAL A 220 12.52 39.37 20.93
N SER A 221 11.49 40.23 21.02
CA SER A 221 11.28 41.10 22.18
C SER A 221 10.90 40.32 23.45
N GLU A 222 10.29 39.14 23.31
CA GLU A 222 10.07 38.16 24.39
C GLU A 222 11.32 37.34 24.76
N GLY A 223 12.47 37.56 24.09
CA GLY A 223 13.72 36.84 24.34
C GLY A 223 13.79 35.42 23.74
N LYS A 224 12.79 34.99 22.95
CA LYS A 224 12.68 33.64 22.37
C LYS A 224 13.33 33.55 20.99
N ILE A 225 14.61 33.94 20.90
CA ILE A 225 15.34 34.06 19.62
C ILE A 225 15.47 32.70 18.90
N ALA A 226 15.71 31.62 19.63
CA ALA A 226 15.80 30.27 19.05
C ALA A 226 14.49 29.80 18.41
N GLN A 227 13.36 30.15 19.03
CA GLN A 227 12.02 29.84 18.48
C GLN A 227 11.73 30.69 17.25
N ALA A 228 12.04 31.99 17.29
CA ALA A 228 11.88 32.89 16.16
C ALA A 228 12.67 32.39 14.92
N ARG A 229 13.92 31.95 15.12
CA ARG A 229 14.74 31.36 14.04
C ARG A 229 14.10 30.11 13.44
N LYS A 230 13.56 29.22 14.29
CA LYS A 230 12.89 28.00 13.83
C LYS A 230 11.61 28.31 13.02
N GLU A 231 10.82 29.30 13.47
CA GLU A 231 9.58 29.68 12.78
C GLU A 231 9.83 30.43 11.45
N TRP A 232 10.99 31.08 11.27
CA TRP A 232 11.32 31.80 10.03
C TRP A 232 11.76 30.91 8.86
N VAL A 233 12.26 29.70 9.12
CA VAL A 233 12.87 28.83 8.07
C VAL A 233 11.92 28.55 6.90
N MET A 234 10.68 28.16 7.18
CA MET A 234 9.72 27.75 6.15
C MET A 234 9.10 28.95 5.40
N PRO A 235 8.64 30.02 6.08
CA PRO A 235 8.19 31.24 5.40
C PRO A 235 9.26 31.89 4.53
N ARG A 236 10.52 31.92 4.99
CA ARG A 236 11.64 32.46 4.21
C ARG A 236 11.86 31.69 2.90
N LYS A 237 11.94 30.35 2.95
CA LYS A 237 12.08 29.51 1.75
C LYS A 237 10.93 29.72 0.77
N LEU A 238 9.71 29.93 1.26
CA LEU A 238 8.56 30.22 0.42
C LEU A 238 8.72 31.57 -0.29
N LEU A 239 9.11 32.63 0.42
CA LEU A 239 9.34 33.96 -0.14
C LEU A 239 10.51 33.99 -1.13
N GLU A 240 11.60 33.28 -0.85
CA GLU A 240 12.73 33.10 -1.79
C GLU A 240 12.27 32.41 -3.09
N SER A 241 11.45 31.36 -2.97
CA SER A 241 10.88 30.69 -4.16
C SER A 241 9.95 31.59 -4.98
N TRP A 242 9.35 32.62 -4.35
CA TRP A 242 8.52 33.60 -5.03
C TRP A 242 9.37 34.65 -5.74
N LYS A 243 10.46 35.09 -5.09
CA LYS A 243 11.47 35.96 -5.69
C LYS A 243 12.07 35.33 -6.95
N GLU A 244 12.48 34.06 -6.91
CA GLU A 244 13.03 33.33 -8.06
C GLU A 244 12.04 33.21 -9.23
N LYS A 245 10.75 33.10 -8.92
CA LYS A 245 9.67 33.02 -9.92
C LYS A 245 9.19 34.39 -10.39
N GLY A 246 9.80 35.49 -9.92
CA GLY A 246 9.43 36.86 -10.26
C GLY A 246 8.05 37.30 -9.74
N LEU A 247 7.59 36.69 -8.64
CA LEU A 247 6.29 36.98 -8.01
C LEU A 247 6.50 37.96 -6.83
N GLY A 248 5.75 39.06 -6.83
CA GLY A 248 5.71 40.01 -5.71
C GLY A 248 6.76 41.13 -5.70
N GLY A 249 7.78 41.09 -6.57
CA GLY A 249 8.71 42.19 -6.79
C GLY A 249 9.40 42.70 -5.51
N ARG A 250 9.45 44.02 -5.34
CA ARG A 250 10.13 44.68 -4.19
C ARG A 250 9.50 44.36 -2.82
N ASP A 251 8.19 44.12 -2.75
CA ASP A 251 7.52 43.88 -1.46
C ASP A 251 7.93 42.53 -0.83
N VAL A 252 8.23 41.51 -1.64
CA VAL A 252 8.73 40.20 -1.16
C VAL A 252 10.18 40.29 -0.70
N GLU A 253 10.99 41.09 -1.40
CA GLU A 253 12.38 41.33 -1.05
C GLU A 253 12.50 42.11 0.27
N GLU A 254 11.70 43.16 0.44
CA GLU A 254 11.58 43.92 1.69
C GLU A 254 11.12 43.03 2.86
N CYS A 255 10.16 42.12 2.63
CA CYS A 255 9.71 41.18 3.66
C CYS A 255 10.80 40.19 4.10
N ILE A 256 11.64 39.72 3.18
CA ILE A 256 12.78 38.86 3.51
C ILE A 256 13.82 39.65 4.32
N GLU A 257 14.15 40.85 3.88
CA GLU A 257 15.10 41.74 4.58
C GLU A 257 14.61 42.09 5.99
N GLU A 258 13.33 42.44 6.15
CA GLU A 258 12.73 42.76 7.44
C GLU A 258 12.70 41.57 8.40
N GLY A 259 12.42 40.36 7.90
CA GLY A 259 12.42 39.15 8.71
C GLY A 259 13.82 38.72 9.15
N ASP A 260 14.83 38.97 8.30
CA ASP A 260 16.23 38.72 8.63
C ASP A 260 16.79 39.75 9.62
N GLU A 261 16.44 41.03 9.46
CA GLU A 261 16.79 42.10 10.39
C GLU A 261 16.20 41.84 11.78
N ALA A 262 14.95 41.36 11.85
CA ALA A 262 14.30 41.02 13.11
C ALA A 262 15.05 39.95 13.92
N LEU A 263 15.87 39.11 13.27
CA LEU A 263 16.64 38.03 13.89
C LEU A 263 18.13 38.39 14.12
N ARG A 264 18.55 39.61 13.78
CA ARG A 264 19.91 40.09 14.10
C ARG A 264 20.05 40.39 15.60
N PRO A 265 21.19 40.04 16.23
CA PRO A 265 21.43 40.38 17.63
C PRO A 265 21.54 41.89 17.80
N ILE A 266 20.82 42.47 18.78
CA ILE A 266 21.06 43.84 19.24
C ILE A 266 22.25 43.78 20.20
N ASP A 267 23.46 44.04 19.70
CA ASP A 267 24.60 44.33 20.58
C ASP A 267 24.37 45.68 21.26
N ASN A 268 24.06 45.65 22.56
CA ASN A 268 23.91 46.85 23.36
C ASN A 268 25.28 47.55 23.56
N LYS A 269 25.33 48.82 23.16
CA LYS A 269 26.37 49.83 23.37
C LYS A 269 27.25 49.65 24.61
N SER A 270 28.58 49.63 24.44
CA SER A 270 29.52 50.60 25.06
C SER A 270 31.01 50.28 24.83
N SER A 271 31.72 51.16 24.12
CA SER A 271 32.98 51.72 24.63
C SER A 271 33.14 53.16 24.11
N ALA A 272 33.64 54.01 25.00
CA ALA A 272 33.46 55.44 25.06
C ALA A 272 34.12 56.27 23.93
N SER A 273 33.40 57.30 23.47
CA SER A 273 33.96 58.65 23.40
C SER A 273 32.84 59.71 23.45
N SER A 274 32.73 60.41 24.57
CA SER A 274 32.04 61.70 24.67
C SER A 274 32.95 62.78 24.02
N PRO A 275 32.41 63.86 23.42
CA PRO A 275 31.85 64.91 24.26
C PRO A 275 30.65 65.73 23.70
N ARG A 276 29.93 66.32 24.67
CA ARG A 276 29.20 67.60 24.67
C ARG A 276 27.81 67.66 24.04
N ILE A 277 26.84 67.62 24.93
CA ILE A 277 25.54 68.27 24.79
C ILE A 277 25.76 69.79 24.81
N SER A 278 25.33 70.50 23.76
CA SER A 278 24.95 71.91 23.85
C SER A 278 23.44 72.02 23.95
N ARG A 279 23.02 72.96 24.81
CA ARG A 279 21.65 73.39 25.05
C ARG A 279 20.98 73.85 23.76
N ASP A 280 20.07 73.05 23.23
CA ASP A 280 18.81 73.50 22.66
C ASP A 280 17.89 72.29 22.46
N GLU A 281 16.59 72.53 22.39
CA GLU A 281 15.55 71.51 22.22
C GLU A 281 15.17 70.71 23.47
N ARG A 282 14.90 71.43 24.56
CA ARG A 282 14.01 70.96 25.64
C ARG A 282 12.58 71.46 25.42
N LEU A 283 12.04 71.33 24.20
CA LEU A 283 10.66 71.70 23.83
C LEU A 283 10.21 70.90 22.59
N SER A 284 9.96 69.60 22.70
CA SER A 284 9.14 68.87 21.69
C SER A 284 8.71 67.48 22.18
N ARG A 285 8.44 67.32 23.49
CA ARG A 285 8.09 66.00 24.06
C ARG A 285 6.58 65.74 24.13
N ASP A 286 5.75 66.76 23.94
CA ASP A 286 4.28 66.64 23.98
C ASP A 286 3.58 66.68 22.61
N GLU A 287 4.29 66.92 21.50
CA GLU A 287 3.71 66.86 20.14
C GLU A 287 3.93 65.53 19.41
N ARG A 288 4.60 64.55 20.03
CA ARG A 288 4.89 63.25 19.41
C ARG A 288 4.00 62.10 19.86
N LEU A 289 3.05 62.34 20.77
CA LEU A 289 2.08 61.34 21.22
C LEU A 289 0.73 61.40 20.48
N SER A 290 0.53 62.37 19.58
CA SER A 290 -0.71 62.50 18.78
C SER A 290 -0.56 62.10 17.30
N ARG A 291 0.65 61.66 16.88
CA ARG A 291 0.94 61.20 15.51
C ARG A 291 0.93 59.68 15.32
N ASP A 292 1.12 58.89 16.37
CA ASP A 292 1.13 57.42 16.28
C ASP A 292 -0.26 56.79 16.22
N GLU A 293 -1.30 57.44 16.76
CA GLU A 293 -2.67 56.92 16.67
C GLU A 293 -3.35 57.14 15.31
N ARG A 294 -2.80 58.01 14.44
CA ARG A 294 -3.29 58.18 13.05
C ARG A 294 -2.61 57.26 12.04
N ARG A 295 -1.43 56.70 12.34
CA ARG A 295 -0.71 55.78 11.44
C ARG A 295 -1.26 54.35 11.46
N SER A 296 -1.99 53.96 12.51
CA SER A 296 -2.55 52.62 12.66
C SER A 296 -3.85 52.38 11.86
N ARG A 297 -4.48 53.41 11.28
CA ARG A 297 -5.74 53.27 10.53
C ARG A 297 -5.58 53.32 9.00
N ASP A 298 -4.49 53.87 8.50
CA ASP A 298 -4.20 53.96 7.05
C ASP A 298 -3.36 52.79 6.50
N SER A 299 -2.78 51.94 7.36
CA SER A 299 -1.97 50.79 6.91
C SER A 299 -2.80 49.63 6.35
N LEU A 300 -4.05 49.44 6.82
CA LEU A 300 -4.93 48.36 6.37
C LEU A 300 -5.57 48.64 4.99
N SER A 301 -5.80 49.91 4.64
CA SER A 301 -6.32 50.28 3.31
C SER A 301 -5.23 50.19 2.23
N ALA A 302 -4.00 50.59 2.56
CA ALA A 302 -2.83 50.46 1.68
C ALA A 302 -2.46 48.99 1.41
N PHE A 303 -2.60 48.12 2.41
CA PHE A 303 -2.35 46.68 2.29
C PHE A 303 -3.39 45.98 1.41
N SER A 304 -4.67 46.35 1.52
CA SER A 304 -5.74 45.85 0.65
C SER A 304 -5.57 46.27 -0.81
N PHE A 305 -5.07 47.49 -1.06
CA PHE A 305 -4.83 48.01 -2.42
C PHE A 305 -3.61 47.34 -3.08
N LYS A 306 -2.51 47.11 -2.34
CA LYS A 306 -1.33 46.37 -2.82
C LYS A 306 -1.64 44.91 -3.15
N LEU A 307 -2.46 44.25 -2.33
CA LEU A 307 -2.88 42.86 -2.58
C LEU A 307 -3.83 42.74 -3.80
N GLN A 308 -4.67 43.74 -4.05
CA GLN A 308 -5.48 43.82 -5.27
C GLN A 308 -4.63 44.06 -6.53
N GLN A 309 -3.58 44.89 -6.47
CA GLN A 309 -2.65 45.10 -7.59
C GLN A 309 -1.84 43.84 -7.92
N LEU A 310 -1.38 43.08 -6.90
CA LEU A 310 -0.65 41.83 -7.11
C LEU A 310 -1.54 40.76 -7.78
N LEU A 311 -2.80 40.64 -7.36
CA LEU A 311 -3.76 39.69 -7.93
C LEU A 311 -4.23 40.11 -9.35
N ALA A 312 -4.24 41.40 -9.67
CA ALA A 312 -4.52 41.91 -11.01
C ALA A 312 -3.39 41.59 -12.00
N HIS A 313 -2.12 41.71 -11.58
CA HIS A 313 -0.96 41.36 -12.41
C HIS A 313 -0.89 39.86 -12.74
N VAL A 314 -1.31 38.98 -11.83
CA VAL A 314 -1.40 37.53 -12.07
C VAL A 314 -2.55 37.17 -13.02
N LYS A 315 -3.65 37.95 -13.03
CA LYS A 315 -4.75 37.79 -14.00
C LYS A 315 -4.42 38.34 -15.40
N LEU A 316 -3.66 39.42 -15.51
CA LEU A 316 -3.29 40.05 -16.78
C LEU A 316 -2.30 39.21 -17.60
N ARG A 317 -1.30 38.58 -16.97
CA ARG A 317 -0.37 37.68 -17.68
C ARG A 317 -1.01 36.40 -18.24
N LYS A 318 -2.15 35.95 -17.69
CA LYS A 318 -2.91 34.84 -18.27
C LYS A 318 -3.76 35.24 -19.47
N ARG A 319 -4.06 36.53 -19.68
CA ARG A 319 -4.75 37.04 -20.87
C ARG A 319 -3.80 37.48 -21.99
N GLU A 320 -2.58 37.89 -21.65
CA GLU A 320 -1.58 38.28 -22.66
C GLU A 320 -0.85 37.10 -23.33
N ASN A 321 -0.87 35.90 -22.74
CA ASN A 321 -0.44 34.67 -23.42
C ASN A 321 -1.54 34.06 -24.32
N SER A 322 -2.65 34.77 -24.54
CA SER A 322 -3.72 34.40 -25.45
C SER A 322 -4.20 35.59 -26.29
N CYS A 323 -3.31 36.23 -27.07
CA CYS A 323 -3.72 36.98 -28.27
C CYS A 323 -2.55 37.43 -29.16
N SER A 324 -2.57 36.98 -30.41
CA SER A 324 -1.98 37.55 -31.63
C SER A 324 -0.49 37.96 -31.63
N ALA A 325 0.36 37.12 -32.21
CA ALA A 325 1.58 37.59 -32.87
C ALA A 325 1.25 37.90 -34.34
N ARG A 326 1.06 39.19 -34.66
CA ARG A 326 1.15 39.71 -36.03
C ARG A 326 2.63 39.79 -36.41
N PHE A 327 3.04 39.09 -37.47
CA PHE A 327 4.34 39.31 -38.10
C PHE A 327 4.27 40.51 -39.05
N PRO A 328 5.33 41.35 -39.14
CA PRO A 328 5.39 42.44 -40.10
C PRO A 328 5.72 41.92 -41.50
N SER A 329 5.01 42.46 -42.47
CA SER A 329 5.16 42.25 -43.91
C SER A 329 6.33 43.04 -44.50
N SER A 330 7.06 42.45 -45.48
CA SER A 330 7.52 43.00 -46.79
C SER A 330 8.86 42.32 -47.25
N PRO A 331 9.25 42.34 -48.54
CA PRO A 331 8.87 41.31 -49.51
C PRO A 331 10.06 40.73 -50.34
N LEU A 332 9.74 39.73 -51.19
CA LEU A 332 10.46 39.28 -52.41
C LEU A 332 11.76 38.47 -52.27
N ALA A 333 11.66 37.15 -52.50
CA ALA A 333 12.33 36.47 -53.62
C ALA A 333 11.86 35.00 -53.71
N SER A 334 11.44 34.58 -54.90
CA SER A 334 11.05 33.21 -55.26
C SER A 334 12.14 32.59 -56.18
N PRO A 335 12.00 31.36 -56.72
CA PRO A 335 12.41 30.11 -56.09
C PRO A 335 13.36 29.23 -56.97
N LYS A 336 14.10 28.30 -56.37
CA LYS A 336 14.66 27.10 -57.06
C LYS A 336 14.53 25.89 -56.09
N ARG A 337 13.64 24.93 -56.36
CA ARG A 337 13.84 23.64 -57.10
C ARG A 337 15.05 22.84 -56.59
N PHE A 338 15.07 21.52 -56.36
CA PHE A 338 14.19 20.34 -56.52
C PHE A 338 14.95 19.20 -55.77
N CYS A 339 14.37 18.30 -54.97
CA CYS A 339 13.82 16.97 -55.32
C CYS A 339 13.48 16.27 -53.97
N SER A 340 12.25 15.81 -53.66
CA SER A 340 11.57 14.55 -54.08
C SER A 340 12.44 13.31 -53.80
N CYS A 341 12.05 12.26 -53.06
CA CYS A 341 10.80 11.49 -52.93
C CYS A 341 10.83 10.77 -51.54
N ASN A 342 9.81 10.17 -50.92
CA ASN A 342 8.51 9.71 -51.37
C ASN A 342 7.57 9.56 -50.15
N SER A 343 6.38 10.14 -50.28
CA SER A 343 5.26 10.07 -49.34
C SER A 343 4.40 8.83 -49.58
N SER A 344 3.98 8.13 -48.53
CA SER A 344 2.61 7.57 -48.42
C SER A 344 2.43 6.83 -47.09
N ASN A 345 1.95 7.58 -46.08
CA ASN A 345 0.94 7.19 -45.08
C ASN A 345 1.04 8.16 -43.91
N ASN A 346 0.69 9.43 -44.19
CA ASN A 346 0.42 10.39 -43.15
C ASN A 346 -1.09 10.29 -42.88
N SER A 347 -1.49 9.38 -41.99
CA SER A 347 -2.81 9.45 -41.36
C SER A 347 -2.79 10.67 -40.44
N SER A 348 -2.97 11.83 -41.04
CA SER A 348 -3.22 13.09 -40.37
C SER A 348 -4.31 12.88 -39.32
N LEU A 349 -3.94 12.92 -38.03
CA LEU A 349 -4.84 13.20 -36.93
C LEU A 349 -5.56 14.49 -37.27
N LYS A 350 -6.74 14.36 -37.89
CA LYS A 350 -7.63 15.49 -38.09
C LYS A 350 -8.12 15.87 -36.70
N MET A 351 -7.72 17.04 -36.22
CA MET A 351 -8.43 17.72 -35.14
C MET A 351 -9.91 17.76 -35.56
N VAL A 352 -10.75 16.98 -34.89
CA VAL A 352 -12.18 16.94 -35.19
C VAL A 352 -12.76 18.24 -34.67
N ASP A 353 -13.03 19.19 -35.57
CA ASP A 353 -13.44 20.56 -35.26
C ASP A 353 -14.81 20.70 -34.54
N ASN A 354 -15.46 19.61 -34.14
CA ASN A 354 -16.72 19.62 -33.37
C ASN A 354 -16.83 18.49 -32.31
N GLY A 355 -15.72 17.85 -31.94
CA GLY A 355 -15.69 16.79 -30.94
C GLY A 355 -15.17 17.29 -29.59
N ALA A 356 -15.64 16.69 -28.50
CA ALA A 356 -15.05 16.96 -27.20
C ALA A 356 -13.53 16.62 -27.22
N TRP A 357 -12.73 17.48 -26.56
CA TRP A 357 -11.26 17.47 -26.59
C TRP A 357 -10.63 16.29 -25.84
N GLY A 358 -10.20 15.20 -26.50
CA GLY A 358 -9.32 14.25 -25.83
C GLY A 358 -9.15 12.85 -26.44
N ALA A 359 -8.12 12.16 -25.95
CA ALA A 359 -7.74 10.80 -26.35
C ALA A 359 -8.71 9.70 -25.88
N TRP A 360 -9.79 10.02 -25.16
CA TRP A 360 -10.79 9.01 -24.75
C TRP A 360 -11.54 8.41 -25.95
N GLN A 361 -11.48 9.05 -27.12
CA GLN A 361 -12.06 8.52 -28.36
C GLN A 361 -11.19 7.39 -28.96
N VAL A 362 -9.97 7.21 -28.45
CA VAL A 362 -9.07 6.15 -28.88
C VAL A 362 -9.53 4.86 -28.24
N GLU A 363 -10.24 4.09 -29.04
CA GLU A 363 -10.72 2.76 -28.69
C GLU A 363 -9.63 1.70 -28.90
N SER A 364 -9.69 0.63 -28.09
CA SER A 364 -8.86 -0.55 -28.33
C SER A 364 -9.13 -1.15 -29.70
N SER A 365 -8.11 -1.72 -30.35
CA SER A 365 -8.33 -2.42 -31.62
C SER A 365 -9.38 -3.52 -31.49
N THR A 366 -10.08 -3.78 -32.59
CA THR A 366 -11.13 -4.80 -32.70
C THR A 366 -10.61 -6.16 -32.27
N PHE A 367 -9.39 -6.51 -32.70
CA PHE A 367 -8.76 -7.77 -32.29
C PHE A 367 -8.47 -7.81 -30.79
N THR A 368 -7.92 -6.73 -30.22
CA THR A 368 -7.71 -6.63 -28.77
C THR A 368 -9.01 -6.80 -27.99
N LYS A 369 -10.11 -6.17 -28.44
CA LYS A 369 -11.44 -6.32 -27.85
C LYS A 369 -11.95 -7.76 -27.91
N THR A 370 -11.72 -8.47 -29.03
CA THR A 370 -12.05 -9.89 -29.14
C THR A 370 -11.28 -10.75 -28.14
N VAL A 371 -9.97 -10.51 -27.99
CA VAL A 371 -9.14 -11.24 -27.01
C VAL A 371 -9.62 -10.97 -25.57
N ILE A 372 -9.92 -9.70 -25.24
CA ILE A 372 -10.46 -9.32 -23.93
C ILE A 372 -11.79 -10.01 -23.68
N ALA A 373 -12.72 -9.97 -24.65
CA ALA A 373 -14.04 -10.60 -24.51
C ALA A 373 -13.92 -12.13 -24.31
N ALA A 374 -13.00 -12.79 -25.03
CA ALA A 374 -12.72 -14.21 -24.85
C ALA A 374 -12.17 -14.49 -23.44
N MET A 375 -11.25 -13.65 -22.95
CA MET A 375 -10.71 -13.78 -21.59
C MET A 375 -11.79 -13.54 -20.51
N GLN A 376 -12.60 -12.51 -20.64
CA GLN A 376 -13.69 -12.20 -19.70
C GLN A 376 -14.80 -13.26 -19.72
N LYS A 377 -15.03 -13.93 -20.86
CA LYS A 377 -15.95 -15.09 -20.97
C LYS A 377 -15.42 -16.29 -20.17
N LEU A 378 -14.11 -16.53 -20.20
CA LEU A 378 -13.46 -17.66 -19.51
C LEU A 378 -13.16 -17.36 -18.03
N TYR A 379 -12.78 -16.12 -17.73
CA TYR A 379 -12.32 -15.65 -16.42
C TYR A 379 -12.82 -14.21 -16.22
N PRO A 380 -14.07 -14.02 -15.77
CA PRO A 380 -14.65 -12.71 -15.56
C PRO A 380 -13.83 -11.88 -14.55
N GLU A 381 -13.62 -10.60 -14.81
CA GLU A 381 -12.85 -9.73 -13.89
C GLU A 381 -13.56 -9.53 -12.55
N GLU A 382 -14.87 -9.80 -12.47
CA GLU A 382 -15.66 -9.67 -11.24
C GLU A 382 -15.27 -10.67 -10.15
N ILE A 383 -14.68 -11.81 -10.52
CA ILE A 383 -14.24 -12.84 -9.57
C ILE A 383 -12.79 -12.63 -9.09
N ALA A 384 -12.06 -11.68 -9.67
CA ALA A 384 -10.74 -11.28 -9.20
C ALA A 384 -10.79 -10.53 -7.85
N ASP A 385 -9.67 -10.50 -7.13
CA ASP A 385 -9.57 -9.81 -5.84
C ASP A 385 -9.44 -8.29 -6.04
N LYS A 386 -10.57 -7.59 -5.92
CA LYS A 386 -10.66 -6.13 -6.12
C LYS A 386 -9.96 -5.31 -5.03
N SER A 387 -9.51 -5.92 -3.93
CA SER A 387 -8.91 -5.19 -2.83
C SER A 387 -7.44 -4.85 -3.06
N TRP A 388 -6.74 -5.63 -3.90
CA TRP A 388 -5.31 -5.43 -4.16
C TRP A 388 -4.89 -5.78 -5.60
N ASP A 389 -5.65 -6.58 -6.34
CA ASP A 389 -5.22 -7.06 -7.65
C ASP A 389 -5.42 -6.02 -8.77
N ASN A 390 -4.65 -6.15 -9.85
CA ASN A 390 -4.74 -5.30 -11.04
C ASN A 390 -4.94 -6.14 -12.31
N VAL A 391 -6.18 -6.61 -12.50
CA VAL A 391 -6.62 -7.37 -13.67
C VAL A 391 -7.16 -6.46 -14.78
N GLY A 392 -7.33 -7.02 -15.98
CA GLY A 392 -7.89 -6.35 -17.15
C GLY A 392 -6.83 -5.88 -18.14
N LEU A 393 -7.20 -4.91 -18.98
CA LEU A 393 -6.30 -4.32 -19.98
C LEU A 393 -5.35 -3.32 -19.32
N LEU A 394 -4.07 -3.67 -19.21
CA LEU A 394 -3.04 -2.84 -18.57
C LEU A 394 -2.31 -1.93 -19.57
N VAL A 395 -2.21 -2.36 -20.83
CA VAL A 395 -1.62 -1.58 -21.93
C VAL A 395 -2.51 -1.74 -23.16
N GLY A 396 -3.05 -0.64 -23.69
CA GLY A 396 -3.90 -0.66 -24.88
C GLY A 396 -3.14 -0.42 -26.18
N ASN A 397 -3.81 -0.68 -27.30
CA ASN A 397 -3.41 -0.28 -28.65
C ASN A 397 -4.62 0.30 -29.40
N SER A 398 -4.41 1.07 -30.47
CA SER A 398 -5.51 1.64 -31.28
C SER A 398 -5.70 0.84 -32.57
N GLU A 399 -6.88 0.87 -33.19
CA GLU A 399 -7.08 0.22 -34.51
C GLU A 399 -6.11 0.75 -35.58
N ASN A 400 -5.74 2.03 -35.50
CA ASN A 400 -4.86 2.66 -36.50
C ASN A 400 -3.39 2.23 -36.36
N ASP A 401 -2.95 1.96 -35.13
CA ASP A 401 -1.54 1.65 -34.82
C ASP A 401 -1.33 0.15 -34.53
N ALA A 402 -2.42 -0.60 -34.30
CA ALA A 402 -2.35 -2.02 -34.01
C ALA A 402 -1.73 -2.81 -35.15
N LYS A 403 -0.97 -3.82 -34.76
CA LYS A 403 -0.45 -4.81 -35.69
C LYS A 403 -1.59 -5.55 -36.37
N LYS A 404 -1.41 -5.84 -37.66
CA LYS A 404 -2.43 -6.53 -38.48
C LYS A 404 -2.50 -8.02 -38.19
N THR A 405 -1.43 -8.58 -37.63
CA THR A 405 -1.33 -9.99 -37.25
C THR A 405 -2.39 -10.34 -36.20
N LYS A 406 -2.97 -11.53 -36.31
CA LYS A 406 -3.95 -12.05 -35.35
C LYS A 406 -3.26 -13.02 -34.40
N LYS A 407 -2.17 -12.55 -33.77
CA LYS A 407 -1.35 -13.36 -32.89
C LYS A 407 -1.44 -12.87 -31.45
N VAL A 408 -1.66 -13.81 -30.54
CA VAL A 408 -1.67 -13.60 -29.08
C VAL A 408 -0.51 -14.37 -28.47
N LEU A 409 0.24 -13.74 -27.57
CA LEU A 409 1.27 -14.41 -26.77
C LEU A 409 0.79 -14.55 -25.33
N VAL A 410 0.86 -15.75 -24.79
CA VAL A 410 0.58 -16.07 -23.38
C VAL A 410 1.90 -16.22 -22.63
N THR A 411 2.00 -15.67 -21.42
CA THR A 411 3.18 -15.78 -20.55
C THR A 411 2.77 -15.73 -19.09
N ASN A 412 3.55 -16.38 -18.21
CA ASN A 412 3.36 -16.21 -16.76
C ASN A 412 3.80 -14.81 -16.33
N ASP A 413 5.06 -14.49 -16.64
CA ASP A 413 5.71 -13.23 -16.31
C ASP A 413 6.08 -12.47 -17.59
N LEU A 414 5.70 -11.19 -17.68
CA LEU A 414 6.10 -10.33 -18.79
C LEU A 414 7.47 -9.69 -18.52
N THR A 415 8.53 -10.49 -18.70
CA THR A 415 9.92 -10.01 -18.60
C THR A 415 10.34 -9.24 -19.86
N TYR A 416 11.49 -8.58 -19.78
CA TYR A 416 12.07 -7.89 -20.93
C TYR A 416 12.32 -8.84 -22.12
N GLN A 417 12.81 -10.06 -21.87
CA GLN A 417 13.05 -11.06 -22.90
C GLN A 417 11.75 -11.52 -23.56
N VAL A 418 10.68 -11.72 -22.77
CA VAL A 418 9.35 -12.04 -23.29
C VAL A 418 8.81 -10.90 -24.15
N ALA A 419 9.02 -9.64 -23.76
CA ALA A 419 8.61 -8.50 -24.57
C ALA A 419 9.37 -8.41 -25.90
N VAL A 420 10.69 -8.68 -25.90
CA VAL A 420 11.49 -8.77 -27.13
C VAL A 420 10.95 -9.88 -28.04
N ASP A 421 10.68 -11.06 -27.48
CA ASP A 421 10.09 -12.20 -28.20
C ASP A 421 8.74 -11.85 -28.83
N ALA A 422 7.86 -11.20 -28.08
CA ALA A 422 6.55 -10.74 -28.59
C ALA A 422 6.69 -9.74 -29.75
N ILE A 423 7.68 -8.84 -29.67
CA ILE A 423 7.96 -7.87 -30.74
C ILE A 423 8.48 -8.59 -31.99
N GLU A 424 9.45 -9.50 -31.83
CA GLU A 424 10.05 -10.27 -32.93
C GLU A 424 9.05 -11.19 -33.64
N GLN A 425 8.13 -11.79 -32.88
CA GLN A 425 7.07 -12.65 -33.42
C GLN A 425 5.88 -11.91 -34.03
N ASP A 426 5.94 -10.57 -34.02
CA ASP A 426 4.91 -9.66 -34.47
C ASP A 426 3.54 -9.91 -33.80
N VAL A 427 3.53 -10.07 -32.47
CA VAL A 427 2.32 -10.31 -31.67
C VAL A 427 1.51 -9.02 -31.51
N SER A 428 0.17 -9.12 -31.52
CA SER A 428 -0.73 -7.97 -31.33
C SER A 428 -1.18 -7.79 -29.88
N VAL A 429 -1.36 -8.90 -29.14
CA VAL A 429 -1.81 -8.89 -27.74
C VAL A 429 -0.98 -9.87 -26.92
N ILE A 430 -0.52 -9.44 -25.75
CA ILE A 430 0.08 -10.29 -24.73
C ILE A 430 -0.97 -10.53 -23.64
N VAL A 431 -1.18 -11.79 -23.27
CA VAL A 431 -1.91 -12.19 -22.07
C VAL A 431 -0.88 -12.63 -21.03
N SER A 432 -0.61 -11.76 -20.06
CA SER A 432 0.33 -12.01 -18.96
C SER A 432 -0.45 -12.47 -17.74
N TYR A 433 -0.21 -13.67 -17.24
CA TYR A 433 -0.91 -14.18 -16.05
C TYR A 433 -0.66 -13.28 -14.85
N HIS A 434 0.60 -12.92 -14.57
CA HIS A 434 0.91 -11.91 -13.57
C HIS A 434 0.73 -10.49 -14.10
N PRO A 435 0.21 -9.57 -13.26
CA PRO A 435 -0.01 -8.18 -13.63
C PRO A 435 1.32 -7.48 -13.84
N PHE A 436 1.63 -7.21 -15.10
CA PHE A 436 2.85 -6.50 -15.48
C PHE A 436 2.92 -5.09 -14.87
N ILE A 437 1.78 -4.46 -14.61
CA ILE A 437 1.68 -3.25 -13.79
C ILE A 437 0.96 -3.65 -12.51
N PHE A 438 1.68 -3.94 -11.43
CA PHE A 438 1.05 -4.30 -10.16
C PHE A 438 0.73 -3.07 -9.30
N GLY A 439 1.74 -2.24 -9.04
CA GLY A 439 1.57 -0.94 -8.39
C GLY A 439 1.41 0.20 -9.39
N GLY A 440 0.67 1.24 -9.01
CA GLY A 440 0.50 2.44 -9.85
C GLY A 440 1.84 3.11 -10.19
N LEU A 441 2.11 3.29 -11.49
CA LEU A 441 3.33 3.93 -11.99
C LEU A 441 3.23 5.46 -11.89
N LYS A 442 4.16 6.08 -11.16
CA LYS A 442 4.27 7.55 -11.05
C LYS A 442 5.08 8.19 -12.18
N SER A 443 5.85 7.39 -12.91
CA SER A 443 6.67 7.79 -14.04
C SER A 443 6.87 6.61 -14.98
N ILE A 444 7.16 6.88 -16.26
CA ILE A 444 7.50 5.86 -17.26
C ILE A 444 8.80 6.29 -17.93
N THR A 445 9.90 5.61 -17.61
CA THR A 445 11.26 5.94 -18.08
C THR A 445 12.08 4.68 -18.35
N ASN A 446 13.27 4.83 -18.95
CA ASN A 446 14.20 3.72 -19.17
C ASN A 446 15.06 3.36 -17.93
N LYS A 447 14.81 3.97 -16.76
CA LYS A 447 15.60 3.74 -15.54
C LYS A 447 15.20 2.48 -14.79
N ASP A 448 13.98 2.00 -15.02
CA ASP A 448 13.39 0.84 -14.39
C ASP A 448 13.10 -0.22 -15.46
N PRO A 449 13.41 -1.51 -15.23
CA PRO A 449 13.27 -2.56 -16.25
C PRO A 449 11.82 -2.80 -16.67
N GLN A 450 10.86 -2.67 -15.76
CA GLN A 450 9.43 -2.80 -16.06
C GLN A 450 8.98 -1.61 -16.92
N GLN A 451 9.32 -0.38 -16.54
CA GLN A 451 8.99 0.81 -17.34
C GLN A 451 9.66 0.81 -18.73
N ALA A 452 10.91 0.35 -18.83
CA ALA A 452 11.61 0.22 -20.11
C ALA A 452 10.92 -0.81 -21.03
N THR A 453 10.44 -1.91 -20.45
CA THR A 453 9.65 -2.93 -21.13
C THR A 453 8.30 -2.37 -21.60
N LEU A 454 7.61 -1.62 -20.75
CA LEU A 454 6.37 -0.91 -21.09
C LEU A 454 6.54 0.02 -22.30
N LEU A 455 7.59 0.86 -22.29
CA LEU A 455 7.89 1.80 -23.37
C LEU A 455 8.10 1.08 -24.71
N ARG A 456 8.75 -0.09 -24.69
CA ARG A 456 8.99 -0.91 -25.89
C ARG A 456 7.69 -1.49 -26.44
N LEU A 457 6.86 -2.07 -25.59
CA LEU A 457 5.57 -2.63 -26.00
C LEU A 457 4.63 -1.55 -26.52
N ALA A 458 4.55 -0.42 -25.84
CA ALA A 458 3.76 0.74 -26.27
C ALA A 458 4.24 1.26 -27.64
N LYS A 459 5.56 1.39 -27.85
CA LYS A 459 6.13 1.78 -29.15
C LYS A 459 5.84 0.76 -30.25
N ALA A 460 5.80 -0.52 -29.91
CA ALA A 460 5.45 -1.60 -30.82
C ALA A 460 3.93 -1.79 -30.98
N CYS A 461 3.10 -0.98 -30.31
CA CYS A 461 1.64 -1.04 -30.34
C CYS A 461 1.06 -2.41 -29.96
N ILE A 462 1.70 -3.08 -29.00
CA ILE A 462 1.29 -4.38 -28.46
C ILE A 462 0.47 -4.15 -27.19
N ALA A 463 -0.76 -4.67 -27.17
CA ALA A 463 -1.61 -4.61 -25.99
C ALA A 463 -1.19 -5.65 -24.95
N VAL A 464 -1.44 -5.38 -23.66
CA VAL A 464 -1.16 -6.30 -22.55
C VAL A 464 -2.41 -6.41 -21.68
N TYR A 465 -2.96 -7.63 -21.59
CA TYR A 465 -4.08 -7.99 -20.73
C TYR A 465 -3.63 -8.95 -19.63
N CYS A 466 -4.21 -8.82 -18.44
CA CYS A 466 -3.87 -9.64 -17.28
C CYS A 466 -5.13 -10.21 -16.60
N PRO A 467 -5.28 -11.54 -16.49
CA PRO A 467 -6.41 -12.15 -15.79
C PRO A 467 -6.13 -12.51 -14.33
N HIS A 468 -4.86 -12.73 -13.95
CA HIS A 468 -4.36 -13.07 -12.60
C HIS A 468 -5.36 -13.81 -11.70
N THR A 469 -5.82 -13.18 -10.61
CA THR A 469 -6.68 -13.83 -9.61
C THR A 469 -8.04 -14.28 -10.14
N ALA A 470 -8.52 -13.74 -11.28
CA ALA A 470 -9.73 -14.28 -11.93
C ALA A 470 -9.51 -15.72 -12.41
N VAL A 471 -8.31 -16.06 -12.87
CA VAL A 471 -7.94 -17.45 -13.24
C VAL A 471 -7.87 -18.33 -12.00
N ASP A 472 -7.35 -17.78 -10.89
CA ASP A 472 -7.22 -18.52 -9.63
C ASP A 472 -8.56 -18.84 -8.99
N ALA A 473 -9.50 -17.90 -9.10
CA ALA A 473 -10.83 -18.00 -8.55
C ALA A 473 -11.81 -18.80 -9.42
N ALA A 474 -11.54 -18.97 -10.72
CA ALA A 474 -12.49 -19.61 -11.61
C ALA A 474 -12.75 -21.09 -11.24
N PRO A 475 -14.00 -21.59 -11.34
CA PRO A 475 -14.32 -22.98 -11.02
C PRO A 475 -13.54 -24.02 -11.85
N GLU A 476 -13.23 -23.69 -13.11
CA GLU A 476 -12.35 -24.48 -13.99
C GLU A 476 -10.96 -23.80 -14.16
N GLY A 477 -10.54 -23.11 -13.12
CA GLY A 477 -9.34 -22.29 -13.04
C GLY A 477 -8.09 -23.06 -12.62
N LEU A 478 -7.07 -22.30 -12.23
CA LEU A 478 -5.76 -22.82 -11.89
C LEU A 478 -5.78 -23.78 -10.70
N ASN A 479 -6.49 -23.42 -9.62
CA ASN A 479 -6.52 -24.21 -8.40
C ASN A 479 -7.28 -25.53 -8.56
N THR A 480 -8.32 -25.55 -9.40
CA THR A 480 -9.03 -26.79 -9.76
C THR A 480 -8.12 -27.73 -10.55
N TRP A 481 -7.37 -27.20 -11.52
CA TRP A 481 -6.40 -27.97 -12.28
C TRP A 481 -5.27 -28.52 -11.39
N LEU A 482 -4.74 -27.72 -10.45
CA LEU A 482 -3.73 -28.20 -9.50
C LEU A 482 -4.30 -29.28 -8.58
N ALA A 483 -5.57 -29.16 -8.17
CA ALA A 483 -6.27 -30.20 -7.43
C ALA A 483 -6.45 -31.48 -8.26
N ASP A 484 -6.72 -31.37 -9.56
CA ASP A 484 -6.77 -32.54 -10.46
C ASP A 484 -5.43 -33.27 -10.52
N ILE A 485 -4.29 -32.56 -10.45
CA ILE A 485 -2.97 -33.19 -10.39
C ILE A 485 -2.78 -33.96 -9.08
N VAL A 486 -3.12 -33.33 -7.95
CA VAL A 486 -3.05 -33.95 -6.62
C VAL A 486 -3.96 -35.17 -6.52
N SER A 487 -5.17 -35.08 -7.07
CA SER A 487 -6.13 -36.19 -7.06
C SER A 487 -5.76 -37.29 -8.04
N GLY A 488 -5.35 -36.93 -9.27
CA GLY A 488 -5.06 -37.83 -10.38
C GLY A 488 -6.14 -38.90 -10.56
N PRO A 489 -5.82 -40.21 -10.55
CA PRO A 489 -6.82 -41.24 -10.78
C PRO A 489 -7.74 -41.50 -9.57
N HIS A 490 -7.44 -40.90 -8.41
CA HIS A 490 -8.17 -41.16 -7.18
C HIS A 490 -9.41 -40.28 -7.07
N GLN A 491 -10.53 -40.88 -6.68
CA GLN A 491 -11.76 -40.14 -6.44
C GLN A 491 -11.63 -39.27 -5.19
N SER A 492 -12.07 -38.02 -5.31
CA SER A 492 -12.05 -37.05 -4.22
C SER A 492 -13.22 -36.08 -4.32
N GLN A 493 -13.86 -35.81 -3.19
CA GLN A 493 -14.81 -34.70 -3.07
C GLN A 493 -14.04 -33.39 -2.94
N ARG A 494 -14.51 -32.32 -3.60
CA ARG A 494 -13.81 -31.03 -3.64
C ARG A 494 -14.72 -29.86 -3.30
N SER A 495 -14.12 -28.84 -2.73
CA SER A 495 -14.73 -27.54 -2.43
C SER A 495 -13.68 -26.44 -2.55
N VAL A 496 -14.14 -25.20 -2.66
CA VAL A 496 -13.25 -24.03 -2.66
C VAL A 496 -12.80 -23.71 -1.24
N ALA A 497 -11.54 -23.31 -1.05
CA ALA A 497 -11.04 -22.95 0.28
C ALA A 497 -11.62 -21.62 0.79
N ILE A 498 -11.62 -20.59 -0.07
CA ILE A 498 -12.22 -19.28 0.22
C ILE A 498 -13.14 -18.88 -0.94
N PRO A 499 -14.47 -19.03 -0.80
CA PRO A 499 -15.42 -18.61 -1.83
C PRO A 499 -15.35 -17.10 -2.11
N CYS A 500 -15.52 -16.70 -3.37
CA CYS A 500 -15.69 -15.29 -3.72
C CYS A 500 -17.00 -14.74 -3.14
N SER A 501 -16.98 -13.49 -2.68
CA SER A 501 -18.18 -12.83 -2.15
C SER A 501 -19.26 -12.58 -3.22
N PHE A 502 -18.83 -12.45 -4.47
CA PHE A 502 -19.71 -12.27 -5.62
C PHE A 502 -19.12 -13.04 -6.81
N ALA A 503 -19.98 -13.78 -7.51
CA ALA A 503 -19.64 -14.44 -8.77
C ALA A 503 -20.84 -14.38 -9.73
N PRO A 504 -20.61 -14.17 -11.03
CA PRO A 504 -21.65 -14.32 -12.04
C PRO A 504 -22.27 -15.72 -11.99
N SER A 505 -23.53 -15.87 -12.43
CA SER A 505 -24.21 -17.16 -12.46
C SER A 505 -23.49 -18.22 -13.30
N SER A 506 -22.81 -17.79 -14.37
CA SER A 506 -21.96 -18.65 -15.22
C SER A 506 -20.73 -19.20 -14.51
N HIS A 507 -20.33 -18.60 -13.38
CA HIS A 507 -19.14 -18.95 -12.59
C HIS A 507 -19.52 -19.20 -11.13
N SER A 508 -20.70 -19.76 -10.90
CA SER A 508 -21.13 -20.18 -9.57
C SER A 508 -20.12 -21.16 -8.96
N GLY A 509 -19.76 -20.94 -7.70
CA GLY A 509 -18.71 -21.71 -7.02
C GLY A 509 -17.30 -21.19 -7.24
N ALA A 510 -17.11 -19.97 -7.76
CA ALA A 510 -15.80 -19.33 -7.83
C ALA A 510 -15.21 -19.04 -6.44
N GLY A 511 -13.89 -19.17 -6.33
CA GLY A 511 -13.08 -18.67 -5.23
C GLY A 511 -11.70 -19.31 -5.14
N TYR A 512 -10.95 -18.91 -4.12
CA TYR A 512 -9.52 -19.16 -4.01
C TYR A 512 -9.21 -20.49 -3.36
N GLY A 513 -8.23 -21.19 -3.93
CA GLY A 513 -7.77 -22.50 -3.47
C GLY A 513 -8.82 -23.59 -3.59
N ALA A 514 -8.38 -24.84 -3.53
CA ALA A 514 -9.25 -26.00 -3.51
C ALA A 514 -8.91 -26.91 -2.33
N ILE A 515 -9.93 -27.39 -1.63
CA ILE A 515 -9.83 -28.39 -0.57
C ILE A 515 -10.48 -29.67 -1.08
N GLY A 516 -9.78 -30.79 -0.92
CA GLY A 516 -10.24 -32.10 -1.32
C GLY A 516 -10.14 -33.14 -0.22
N ARG A 517 -11.03 -34.13 -0.27
CA ARG A 517 -10.98 -35.32 0.57
C ARG A 517 -11.09 -36.56 -0.30
N PHE A 518 -10.13 -37.46 -0.15
CA PHE A 518 -10.11 -38.72 -0.87
C PHE A 518 -11.10 -39.72 -0.29
N ASP A 519 -11.67 -40.55 -1.15
CA ASP A 519 -12.48 -41.69 -0.71
C ASP A 519 -11.61 -42.75 -0.02
N ASN A 520 -10.37 -42.94 -0.52
CA ASN A 520 -9.37 -43.84 0.03
C ASN A 520 -8.02 -43.11 0.18
N ALA A 521 -7.32 -43.31 1.28
CA ALA A 521 -6.07 -42.61 1.55
C ALA A 521 -4.97 -42.92 0.51
N VAL A 522 -4.35 -41.88 -0.04
CA VAL A 522 -3.37 -41.96 -1.13
C VAL A 522 -1.95 -41.81 -0.61
N SER A 523 -0.96 -42.41 -1.26
CA SER A 523 0.45 -42.27 -0.86
C SER A 523 0.96 -40.85 -1.11
N LEU A 524 1.61 -40.22 -0.11
CA LEU A 524 2.23 -38.92 -0.29
C LEU A 524 3.31 -38.95 -1.38
N SER A 525 4.12 -40.02 -1.42
CA SER A 525 5.13 -40.23 -2.46
C SER A 525 4.53 -40.26 -3.87
N GLU A 526 3.37 -40.87 -4.05
CA GLU A 526 2.65 -40.91 -5.34
C GLU A 526 2.13 -39.52 -5.73
N ILE A 527 1.63 -38.74 -4.77
CA ILE A 527 1.21 -37.35 -5.01
C ILE A 527 2.42 -36.49 -5.44
N ILE A 528 3.55 -36.58 -4.74
CA ILE A 528 4.77 -35.82 -5.05
C ILE A 528 5.31 -36.17 -6.43
N LEU A 529 5.36 -37.45 -6.79
CA LEU A 529 5.83 -37.89 -8.11
C LEU A 529 4.94 -37.33 -9.23
N ARG A 530 3.61 -37.32 -9.03
CA ARG A 530 2.68 -36.72 -9.99
C ARG A 530 2.84 -35.21 -10.11
N LEU A 531 2.99 -34.50 -8.99
CA LEU A 531 3.29 -33.07 -9.00
C LEU A 531 4.57 -32.78 -9.76
N ALA A 532 5.65 -33.52 -9.47
CA ALA A 532 6.93 -33.37 -10.16
C ALA A 532 6.80 -33.58 -11.67
N GLU A 533 6.12 -34.64 -12.10
CA GLU A 533 5.90 -34.93 -13.53
C GLU A 533 5.07 -33.84 -14.22
N LYS A 534 3.91 -33.46 -13.64
CA LYS A 534 2.95 -32.56 -14.28
C LYS A 534 3.34 -31.08 -14.22
N LEU A 535 4.18 -30.67 -13.28
CA LEU A 535 4.63 -29.28 -13.12
C LEU A 535 6.01 -29.01 -13.76
N GLY A 536 6.27 -29.65 -14.89
CA GLY A 536 7.47 -29.41 -15.71
C GLY A 536 8.66 -30.31 -15.41
N GLY A 537 8.44 -31.49 -14.81
CA GLY A 537 9.51 -32.46 -14.55
C GLY A 537 10.45 -32.01 -13.43
N LEU A 538 9.90 -31.59 -12.28
CA LEU A 538 10.68 -31.12 -11.14
C LEU A 538 11.61 -32.24 -10.63
N LYS A 539 12.92 -32.00 -10.66
CA LYS A 539 13.91 -32.92 -10.09
C LYS A 539 13.90 -32.94 -8.57
N HIS A 540 13.57 -31.81 -7.96
CA HIS A 540 13.54 -31.62 -6.52
C HIS A 540 12.23 -30.92 -6.13
N VAL A 541 11.65 -31.37 -5.02
CA VAL A 541 10.43 -30.81 -4.44
C VAL A 541 10.71 -30.54 -2.96
N MET A 542 10.32 -29.36 -2.48
CA MET A 542 10.49 -29.00 -1.07
C MET A 542 9.31 -29.52 -0.27
N VAL A 543 9.59 -30.28 0.79
CA VAL A 543 8.57 -30.90 1.64
C VAL A 543 8.87 -30.58 3.10
N ALA A 544 7.89 -30.02 3.80
CA ALA A 544 7.91 -29.88 5.24
C ALA A 544 6.90 -30.88 5.84
N SER A 545 7.38 -31.80 6.68
CA SER A 545 6.56 -32.85 7.28
C SER A 545 6.59 -32.77 8.82
N PRO A 546 5.51 -33.21 9.50
CA PRO A 546 5.51 -33.35 10.95
C PRO A 546 6.66 -34.23 11.46
N VAL A 547 7.12 -33.97 12.69
CA VAL A 547 8.21 -34.74 13.30
C VAL A 547 7.84 -36.22 13.37
N GLY A 548 8.71 -37.08 12.83
CA GLY A 548 8.51 -38.53 12.79
C GLY A 548 7.70 -39.05 11.60
N ALA A 549 7.17 -38.18 10.73
CA ALA A 549 6.53 -38.60 9.49
C ALA A 549 7.58 -38.95 8.43
N ASP A 550 7.44 -40.12 7.80
CA ASP A 550 8.23 -40.51 6.63
C ASP A 550 7.41 -40.27 5.36
N VAL A 551 7.93 -39.41 4.48
CA VAL A 551 7.30 -39.07 3.18
C VAL A 551 7.00 -40.30 2.34
N LYS A 552 7.80 -41.37 2.45
CA LYS A 552 7.64 -42.59 1.65
C LYS A 552 6.46 -43.44 2.09
N THR A 553 6.13 -43.43 3.38
CA THR A 553 5.08 -44.29 3.96
C THR A 553 3.81 -43.52 4.31
N THR A 554 3.88 -42.18 4.41
CA THR A 554 2.74 -41.33 4.79
C THR A 554 1.58 -41.46 3.82
N LYS A 555 0.36 -41.58 4.38
CA LYS A 555 -0.90 -41.63 3.63
C LYS A 555 -1.69 -40.33 3.86
N ILE A 556 -2.27 -39.81 2.79
CA ILE A 556 -3.02 -38.54 2.74
C ILE A 556 -4.48 -38.87 2.48
N SER A 557 -5.38 -38.43 3.36
CA SER A 557 -6.83 -38.58 3.21
C SER A 557 -7.49 -37.27 2.77
N SER A 558 -6.82 -36.15 2.98
CA SER A 558 -7.32 -34.81 2.65
C SER A 558 -6.20 -33.89 2.22
N PHE A 559 -6.52 -32.94 1.33
CA PHE A 559 -5.55 -32.00 0.79
C PHE A 559 -6.15 -30.60 0.61
N GLY A 560 -5.29 -29.58 0.65
CA GLY A 560 -5.58 -28.21 0.24
C GLY A 560 -4.54 -27.77 -0.78
N VAL A 561 -4.96 -27.17 -1.88
CA VAL A 561 -4.08 -26.62 -2.91
C VAL A 561 -4.37 -25.15 -3.17
N CYS A 562 -3.31 -24.37 -3.35
CA CYS A 562 -3.40 -23.01 -3.84
C CYS A 562 -2.08 -22.67 -4.52
N ALA A 563 -2.11 -22.46 -5.84
CA ALA A 563 -0.93 -22.08 -6.62
C ALA A 563 -0.36 -20.73 -6.15
N GLY A 564 0.87 -20.43 -6.59
CA GLY A 564 1.61 -19.22 -6.22
C GLY A 564 1.88 -19.13 -4.72
N SER A 565 1.68 -17.93 -4.16
CA SER A 565 1.86 -17.60 -2.74
C SER A 565 0.61 -17.96 -1.89
N GLY A 566 0.17 -19.21 -1.95
CA GLY A 566 -1.16 -19.65 -1.55
C GLY A 566 -1.38 -20.04 -0.08
N TYR A 567 -0.36 -20.00 0.78
CA TYR A 567 -0.50 -20.48 2.17
C TYR A 567 -1.59 -19.74 2.96
N ASP A 568 -1.72 -18.42 2.77
CA ASP A 568 -2.71 -17.62 3.51
C ASP A 568 -4.16 -17.98 3.16
N VAL A 569 -4.38 -18.52 1.96
CA VAL A 569 -5.67 -19.06 1.52
C VAL A 569 -5.97 -20.37 2.26
N LEU A 570 -4.94 -21.20 2.49
CA LEU A 570 -5.08 -22.54 3.02
C LEU A 570 -4.87 -22.68 4.53
N LYS A 571 -4.34 -21.67 5.22
CA LYS A 571 -3.94 -21.78 6.65
C LYS A 571 -5.04 -22.17 7.64
N LYS A 572 -6.31 -22.10 7.22
CA LYS A 572 -7.49 -22.52 8.01
C LYS A 572 -8.03 -23.89 7.59
N ALA A 573 -7.52 -24.48 6.51
CA ALA A 573 -7.94 -25.77 6.02
C ALA A 573 -7.44 -26.86 6.98
N GLU A 574 -8.36 -27.67 7.49
CA GLU A 574 -8.05 -28.83 8.33
C GLU A 574 -7.81 -30.05 7.44
N VAL A 575 -6.61 -30.12 6.86
CA VAL A 575 -6.22 -31.15 5.89
C VAL A 575 -4.85 -31.74 6.20
N ASP A 576 -4.59 -32.96 5.72
CA ASP A 576 -3.32 -33.67 5.95
C ASP A 576 -2.19 -33.12 5.09
N LEU A 577 -2.52 -32.66 3.87
CA LEU A 577 -1.56 -32.15 2.88
C LEU A 577 -1.93 -30.75 2.42
N LEU A 578 -0.95 -29.86 2.38
CA LEU A 578 -1.01 -28.56 1.75
C LEU A 578 -0.07 -28.54 0.54
N VAL A 579 -0.53 -28.05 -0.61
CA VAL A 579 0.30 -27.87 -1.81
C VAL A 579 0.21 -26.41 -2.26
N THR A 580 1.36 -25.75 -2.38
CA THR A 580 1.42 -24.37 -2.85
C THR A 580 2.72 -24.11 -3.63
N GLY A 581 2.82 -22.99 -4.32
CA GLY A 581 4.04 -22.63 -5.02
C GLY A 581 5.15 -22.27 -4.03
N GLU A 582 4.85 -21.35 -3.11
CA GLU A 582 5.80 -20.89 -2.09
C GLU A 582 5.14 -20.53 -0.76
N THR A 583 5.96 -20.40 0.28
CA THR A 583 5.54 -20.01 1.64
C THR A 583 6.74 -19.55 2.45
N SER A 584 6.48 -18.81 3.53
CA SER A 584 7.52 -18.41 4.49
C SER A 584 7.96 -19.57 5.39
N HIS A 585 9.16 -19.47 5.94
CA HIS A 585 9.67 -20.44 6.92
C HIS A 585 8.72 -20.63 8.12
N HIS A 586 8.20 -19.54 8.69
CA HIS A 586 7.29 -19.62 9.84
C HIS A 586 5.93 -20.24 9.49
N SER A 587 5.44 -20.00 8.27
CA SER A 587 4.22 -20.64 7.75
C SER A 587 4.40 -22.16 7.61
N ALA A 588 5.55 -22.59 7.09
CA ALA A 588 5.90 -24.02 7.00
C ALA A 588 6.01 -24.66 8.39
N LEU A 589 6.71 -24.01 9.34
CA LEU A 589 6.80 -24.47 10.73
C LEU A 589 5.43 -24.59 11.39
N ARG A 590 4.54 -23.62 11.15
CA ARG A 590 3.18 -23.65 11.67
C ARG A 590 2.40 -24.85 11.12
N ALA A 591 2.46 -25.10 9.82
CA ALA A 591 1.77 -26.23 9.19
C ALA A 591 2.19 -27.57 9.82
N ILE A 592 3.50 -27.80 9.96
CA ILE A 592 4.00 -29.07 10.54
C ILE A 592 3.67 -29.21 12.04
N GLN A 593 3.62 -28.10 12.79
CA GLN A 593 3.18 -28.10 14.20
C GLN A 593 1.69 -28.41 14.35
N GLN A 594 0.89 -28.10 13.32
CA GLN A 594 -0.52 -28.46 13.24
C GLN A 594 -0.74 -29.89 12.70
N GLY A 595 0.33 -30.65 12.47
CA GLY A 595 0.26 -32.02 11.97
C GLY A 595 0.07 -32.12 10.45
N GLN A 596 0.20 -31.01 9.72
CA GLN A 596 0.01 -30.97 8.28
C GLN A 596 1.35 -31.15 7.56
N THR A 597 1.34 -31.88 6.45
CA THR A 597 2.46 -31.88 5.50
C THR A 597 2.28 -30.76 4.50
N LEU A 598 3.35 -30.03 4.20
CA LEU A 598 3.36 -28.96 3.20
C LEU A 598 4.34 -29.32 2.08
N VAL A 599 3.86 -29.24 0.84
CA VAL A 599 4.65 -29.44 -0.38
C VAL A 599 4.71 -28.11 -1.13
N GLN A 600 5.93 -27.66 -1.42
CA GLN A 600 6.19 -26.47 -2.22
C GLN A 600 6.78 -26.85 -3.57
N VAL A 601 6.18 -26.34 -4.64
CA VAL A 601 6.50 -26.68 -6.04
C VAL A 601 7.00 -25.49 -6.85
N PHE A 602 7.54 -24.46 -6.17
CA PHE A 602 7.93 -23.15 -6.70
C PHE A 602 6.74 -22.33 -7.22
N HIS A 603 6.82 -21.00 -7.06
CA HIS A 603 5.71 -20.07 -7.36
C HIS A 603 5.18 -20.30 -8.77
N SER A 604 6.00 -19.98 -9.77
CA SER A 604 5.53 -19.95 -11.14
C SER A 604 5.54 -21.32 -11.82
N ASN A 605 6.22 -22.32 -11.26
CA ASN A 605 6.04 -23.71 -11.69
C ASN A 605 4.65 -24.25 -11.36
N SER A 606 4.03 -23.79 -10.27
CA SER A 606 2.65 -24.14 -9.94
C SER A 606 1.61 -23.54 -10.90
N GLU A 607 2.01 -22.57 -11.73
CA GLU A 607 1.16 -21.81 -12.66
C GLU A 607 1.42 -22.17 -14.13
N ARG A 608 2.69 -22.20 -14.56
CA ARG A 608 3.09 -22.33 -15.98
C ARG A 608 2.50 -23.53 -16.71
N GLY A 609 2.39 -24.66 -16.03
CA GLY A 609 1.78 -25.87 -16.61
C GLY A 609 0.32 -25.64 -17.03
N TYR A 610 -0.42 -24.84 -16.27
CA TYR A 610 -1.79 -24.44 -16.61
C TYR A 610 -1.82 -23.55 -17.84
N LEU A 611 -0.90 -22.58 -17.93
CA LEU A 611 -0.83 -21.67 -19.07
C LEU A 611 -0.66 -22.44 -20.38
N GLN A 612 0.29 -23.39 -20.40
CA GLN A 612 0.58 -24.18 -21.59
C GLN A 612 -0.50 -25.23 -21.89
N GLY A 613 -0.96 -25.96 -20.87
CA GLY A 613 -1.85 -27.11 -21.02
C GLY A 613 -3.33 -26.77 -21.09
N VAL A 614 -3.75 -25.64 -20.52
CA VAL A 614 -5.17 -25.31 -20.33
C VAL A 614 -5.51 -23.92 -20.89
N LEU A 615 -4.87 -22.85 -20.40
CA LEU A 615 -5.22 -21.48 -20.78
C LEU A 615 -5.02 -21.23 -22.27
N ARG A 616 -3.84 -21.57 -22.82
CA ARG A 616 -3.52 -21.38 -24.24
C ARG A 616 -4.56 -22.03 -25.17
N PRO A 617 -4.85 -23.35 -25.08
CA PRO A 617 -5.84 -23.96 -25.97
C PRO A 617 -7.27 -23.47 -25.72
N LYS A 618 -7.68 -23.20 -24.46
CA LYS A 618 -9.02 -22.65 -24.16
C LYS A 618 -9.20 -21.26 -24.78
N LEU A 619 -8.20 -20.39 -24.63
CA LEU A 619 -8.21 -19.05 -25.21
C LEU A 619 -8.21 -19.08 -26.74
N GLU A 620 -7.37 -19.94 -27.34
CA GLU A 620 -7.33 -20.12 -28.79
C GLU A 620 -8.68 -20.57 -29.35
N ALA A 621 -9.32 -21.57 -28.71
CA ALA A 621 -10.64 -22.03 -29.10
C ALA A 621 -11.70 -20.92 -28.98
N ALA A 622 -11.70 -20.16 -27.89
CA ALA A 622 -12.64 -19.08 -27.66
C ALA A 622 -12.50 -17.95 -28.69
N ILE A 623 -11.27 -17.57 -29.08
CA ILE A 623 -11.06 -16.53 -30.09
C ILE A 623 -11.39 -17.03 -31.49
N LYS A 624 -11.13 -18.31 -31.81
CA LYS A 624 -11.46 -18.92 -33.11
C LYS A 624 -12.95 -18.90 -33.45
N GLU A 625 -13.83 -18.77 -32.46
CA GLU A 625 -15.27 -18.53 -32.68
C GLU A 625 -15.51 -17.25 -33.52
N SER A 626 -14.64 -16.24 -33.39
CA SER A 626 -14.78 -14.94 -34.08
C SER A 626 -13.66 -14.64 -35.07
N VAL A 627 -12.44 -15.17 -34.86
CA VAL A 627 -11.25 -14.94 -35.69
C VAL A 627 -10.59 -16.28 -36.00
N PRO A 628 -11.01 -16.98 -37.06
CA PRO A 628 -10.55 -18.33 -37.37
C PRO A 628 -9.03 -18.45 -37.59
N GLU A 629 -8.39 -17.39 -38.09
CA GLU A 629 -6.96 -17.31 -38.38
C GLU A 629 -6.08 -16.96 -37.17
N VAL A 630 -6.65 -16.88 -35.96
CA VAL A 630 -5.89 -16.53 -34.75
C VAL A 630 -4.83 -17.59 -34.43
N GLU A 631 -3.65 -17.11 -34.03
CA GLU A 631 -2.57 -17.92 -33.49
C GLU A 631 -2.32 -17.54 -32.03
N VAL A 632 -2.37 -18.51 -31.11
CA VAL A 632 -2.05 -18.30 -29.68
C VAL A 632 -0.80 -19.10 -29.32
N VAL A 633 0.27 -18.38 -29.02
CA VAL A 633 1.59 -18.94 -28.68
C VAL A 633 1.93 -18.71 -27.22
N VAL A 634 2.84 -19.52 -26.67
CA VAL A 634 3.43 -19.29 -25.35
C VAL A 634 4.88 -18.85 -25.56
N SER A 635 5.35 -17.86 -24.79
CA SER A 635 6.74 -17.40 -24.96
C SER A 635 7.74 -18.49 -24.59
N LYS A 636 8.78 -18.64 -25.42
CA LYS A 636 9.92 -19.54 -25.14
C LYS A 636 10.87 -18.99 -24.07
N TYR A 637 10.74 -17.71 -23.71
CA TYR A 637 11.53 -17.04 -22.69
C TYR A 637 10.79 -16.92 -21.35
N ASP A 638 9.54 -17.38 -21.27
CA ASP A 638 8.84 -17.51 -19.99
C ASP A 638 9.50 -18.66 -19.20
N LYS A 639 10.21 -18.29 -18.13
CA LYS A 639 11.01 -19.20 -17.31
C LYS A 639 11.03 -18.73 -15.87
N ASP A 640 11.20 -19.67 -14.96
CA ASP A 640 11.38 -19.36 -13.55
C ASP A 640 12.64 -18.52 -13.33
N PRO A 641 12.60 -17.48 -12.48
CA PRO A 641 13.79 -16.69 -12.17
C PRO A 641 14.85 -17.47 -11.38
N PHE A 642 14.48 -18.60 -10.76
CA PHE A 642 15.38 -19.44 -10.00
C PHE A 642 15.85 -20.67 -10.80
N THR A 643 17.12 -21.03 -10.61
CA THR A 643 17.67 -22.30 -11.08
C THR A 643 18.07 -23.14 -9.88
N ILE A 644 17.64 -24.40 -9.84
CA ILE A 644 18.05 -25.35 -8.82
C ILE A 644 19.39 -25.93 -9.24
N LEU A 645 20.42 -25.74 -8.41
CA LEU A 645 21.75 -26.28 -8.62
C LEU A 645 22.01 -27.38 -7.59
N ASP A 646 22.48 -28.54 -8.04
CA ASP A 646 23.16 -29.46 -7.15
C ASP A 646 24.57 -28.90 -6.91
N VAL A 647 24.92 -28.69 -5.64
CA VAL A 647 26.23 -28.12 -5.29
C VAL A 647 27.36 -29.09 -5.61
N ASP A 648 27.07 -30.40 -5.65
CA ASP A 648 28.04 -31.41 -6.06
C ASP A 648 28.30 -31.39 -7.57
N ASP A 649 27.38 -30.87 -8.39
CA ASP A 649 27.60 -30.63 -9.84
C ASP A 649 28.53 -29.44 -10.11
N LEU A 650 28.85 -28.61 -9.10
CA LEU A 650 29.71 -27.42 -9.22
C LEU A 650 31.18 -27.68 -8.83
N LYS A 651 31.47 -28.83 -8.23
CA LYS A 651 32.82 -29.24 -7.81
C LYS A 651 33.48 -30.04 -8.94
#